data_AF-A0A9W9VH69-F1
#
_entry.id   AF-A0A9W9VH69-F1
#
_cell.length_a   1.000
_cell.length_b   1.000
_cell.length_c   1.000
_cell.angle_alpha   90.00
_cell.angle_beta   90.00
_cell.angle_gamma   90.00
#
_symmetry.space_group_name_H-M   'P 1'
#
loop_
_entity.id
_entity.type
_entity.pdbx_description
1 polymer ?
#
loop_
_entity_poly.entity_id
_entity_poly.type
_entity_poly.pdbx_seq_one_letter_code
_entity_poly.pdbx_strand_id
1 'polypeptide(L)'
;MTLSQSSSVTPAPLDSAWPPAHIWETMDVAETDLRRKRPRADLQDDDTVEENREPPPEVKPLIDIFPGVSAALLTRVFDRKLKATELIRFKEKSVTELDQEDRVFEMTESGGTVGFKKAAASLKDWGPNPQTWTSCFLAYLVVVGYLFGEKHPKAVPNLLMFMRQILDFAQTYQWSEAVLPLALNFHQYILDKGELSTDTYLVTGLFREKYLRHNLTLPAKSPTNPPTRPRQARNTRSSNNETEICDKFNTTGCSWEGCKRRHECDLGSTIAGILTFGAQVGYRGNTQFRYSSNHHIHEPGLITAKLTEDLNLGRVRPASGPSFVSPLGLVPKHDGEWRHIHDLSWPPGQGLNQGIPDSWSAIEYMTIDDVYEQVIQAGPGCTIIKRDIKDAFRIVPIAEDNQHLLAFQWNNSTYVECCLPFCLATAPFLFNLFAEALHWILQCLLPAFYINHYLDDFIAIARSPSASDPTGPFDKVYNRVTEYLRIPRNTKKDQQGSCVTVLGIQIDSIAMEARLPPEKLCRATLDAAAALNVASLTLKQTERLTGLLAFCSRVVRLGRTRLQSLYTFQAAFPHGSSGRRRIPYEVRDDLEWWKNSLSLFNGVLLIDPCRRSITHLYTDASNTGQGLFFFSSKSTLDCWLAHCHQLHPSNAATLALSQDAHAHINTNKVDAILQGFLLFSHHWLHHTLVIHTDSSTAHTELKKGFLHGPPNAPLKSLLILAAARDIHVVPHWLPSGENKLADALSRNNLEDIANICPHWQDLSVLNRPRGSLHELLSSIQAT
;
A
#
# COMPACT_ATOMS: atom_id res chain seq x y z
N MET A 1 46.48 -46.37 -28.73
CA MET A 1 45.58 -46.32 -29.90
C MET A 1 44.83 -45.00 -29.83
N THR A 2 45.35 -43.89 -30.39
CA THR A 2 45.03 -43.33 -31.74
C THR A 2 43.52 -43.04 -31.90
N LEU A 3 43.00 -41.85 -32.20
CA LEU A 3 43.53 -40.64 -32.86
C LEU A 3 42.62 -39.40 -32.58
N SER A 4 43.24 -38.23 -32.71
CA SER A 4 42.77 -36.84 -32.94
C SER A 4 41.42 -36.57 -33.64
N GLN A 5 40.82 -35.40 -33.36
CA GLN A 5 40.71 -34.30 -34.35
C GLN A 5 40.27 -32.95 -33.73
N SER A 6 40.88 -31.88 -34.22
CA SER A 6 40.65 -30.45 -33.97
C SER A 6 39.97 -29.78 -35.16
N SER A 7 39.22 -28.69 -34.94
CA SER A 7 38.99 -27.56 -35.86
C SER A 7 38.14 -26.49 -35.12
N SER A 8 38.66 -25.31 -34.78
CA SER A 8 38.95 -24.11 -35.60
C SER A 8 37.73 -23.55 -36.34
N VAL A 9 37.12 -22.48 -35.80
CA VAL A 9 36.13 -21.65 -36.50
C VAL A 9 36.74 -20.27 -36.74
N THR A 10 36.94 -19.94 -38.02
CA THR A 10 37.19 -18.59 -38.53
C THR A 10 35.86 -17.94 -38.98
N PRO A 11 35.73 -16.60 -38.97
CA PRO A 11 34.49 -15.88 -39.29
C PRO A 11 34.47 -15.30 -40.73
N ALA A 12 33.28 -15.17 -41.35
CA ALA A 12 32.84 -14.18 -42.36
C ALA A 12 31.63 -14.70 -43.19
N PRO A 13 30.84 -13.88 -43.95
CA PRO A 13 30.72 -12.40 -44.01
C PRO A 13 29.24 -11.87 -43.92
N LEU A 14 29.09 -10.54 -43.82
CA LEU A 14 27.85 -9.81 -44.16
C LEU A 14 27.59 -9.89 -45.67
N ASP A 15 26.34 -10.12 -46.08
CA ASP A 15 25.84 -9.60 -47.36
C ASP A 15 24.33 -9.36 -47.36
N SER A 16 23.96 -8.20 -47.90
CA SER A 16 22.63 -7.67 -48.14
C SER A 16 21.99 -8.25 -49.39
N ALA A 17 20.73 -8.71 -49.33
CA ALA A 17 19.89 -8.87 -50.52
C ALA A 17 18.39 -8.80 -50.18
N TRP A 18 17.69 -7.84 -50.78
CA TRP A 18 16.22 -7.79 -50.86
C TRP A 18 15.71 -8.80 -51.90
N PRO A 19 14.51 -9.42 -51.75
CA PRO A 19 13.95 -10.29 -52.78
C PRO A 19 13.26 -9.50 -53.92
N PRO A 20 13.13 -10.07 -55.14
CA PRO A 20 12.86 -9.33 -56.37
C PRO A 20 11.37 -9.06 -56.67
N ALA A 21 11.13 -8.00 -57.44
CA ALA A 21 9.90 -7.24 -57.69
C ALA A 21 8.66 -7.98 -58.27
N HIS A 22 8.67 -9.30 -58.42
CA HIS A 22 7.54 -10.06 -59.02
C HIS A 22 6.44 -10.48 -58.03
N ILE A 23 6.59 -10.21 -56.73
CA ILE A 23 5.56 -10.47 -55.69
C ILE A 23 4.50 -9.36 -55.64
N TRP A 24 4.77 -8.20 -56.24
CA TRP A 24 3.93 -7.00 -56.13
C TRP A 24 2.78 -6.95 -57.15
N GLU A 25 2.83 -7.68 -58.26
CA GLU A 25 1.75 -7.70 -59.26
C GLU A 25 0.54 -8.57 -58.85
N THR A 26 0.71 -9.49 -57.89
CA THR A 26 -0.41 -10.31 -57.37
C THR A 26 -1.29 -9.59 -56.34
N MET A 27 -0.84 -8.46 -55.78
CA MET A 27 -1.60 -7.72 -54.78
C MET A 27 -2.67 -6.79 -55.39
N ASP A 28 -2.43 -6.21 -56.56
CA ASP A 28 -3.41 -5.31 -57.22
C ASP A 28 -4.64 -6.07 -57.73
N VAL A 29 -4.49 -7.32 -58.16
CA VAL A 29 -5.61 -8.13 -58.69
C VAL A 29 -6.58 -8.53 -57.58
N ALA A 30 -6.09 -8.83 -56.38
CA ALA A 30 -6.92 -9.23 -55.24
C ALA A 30 -7.73 -8.06 -54.65
N GLU A 31 -7.22 -6.81 -54.74
CA GLU A 31 -7.89 -5.63 -54.18
C GLU A 31 -9.05 -5.14 -55.06
N THR A 32 -8.98 -5.35 -56.39
CA THR A 32 -10.10 -5.06 -57.30
C THR A 32 -11.25 -6.09 -57.24
N ASP A 33 -10.97 -7.36 -56.96
CA ASP A 33 -12.00 -8.43 -56.98
C ASP A 33 -12.96 -8.35 -55.77
N LEU A 34 -12.51 -7.77 -54.65
CA LEU A 34 -13.33 -7.55 -53.46
C LEU A 34 -14.42 -6.48 -53.63
N ARG A 35 -14.36 -5.65 -54.69
CA ARG A 35 -15.39 -4.63 -54.97
C ARG A 35 -16.53 -5.11 -55.89
N ARG A 36 -16.45 -6.29 -56.51
CA ARG A 36 -17.40 -6.70 -57.56
C ARG A 36 -18.36 -7.86 -57.26
N LYS A 37 -18.35 -8.47 -56.08
CA LYS A 37 -19.37 -9.47 -55.71
C LYS A 37 -20.22 -9.05 -54.52
N ARG A 38 -21.26 -8.26 -54.79
CA ARG A 38 -22.52 -8.30 -54.03
C ARG A 38 -23.66 -8.60 -55.00
N PRO A 39 -24.17 -9.84 -55.07
CA PRO A 39 -25.53 -10.06 -55.52
C PRO A 39 -26.48 -9.55 -54.43
N ARG A 40 -27.47 -8.75 -54.81
CA ARG A 40 -28.67 -8.51 -54.00
C ARG A 40 -29.34 -9.86 -53.76
N ALA A 41 -29.29 -10.35 -52.53
CA ALA A 41 -30.17 -11.40 -52.03
C ALA A 41 -30.47 -11.11 -50.55
N ASP A 42 -31.77 -11.06 -50.28
CA ASP A 42 -32.48 -10.70 -49.05
C ASP A 42 -31.74 -10.94 -47.72
N LEU A 43 -31.53 -9.84 -46.97
CA LEU A 43 -31.09 -9.84 -45.57
C LEU A 43 -32.32 -10.11 -44.68
N GLN A 44 -32.46 -11.35 -44.20
CA GLN A 44 -33.13 -11.60 -42.91
C GLN A 44 -32.08 -11.52 -41.80
N ASP A 45 -32.38 -10.72 -40.77
CA ASP A 45 -31.55 -10.40 -39.59
C ASP A 45 -31.11 -11.67 -38.82
N ASP A 46 -29.79 -11.91 -38.74
CA ASP A 46 -29.16 -13.02 -37.99
C ASP A 46 -28.76 -12.63 -36.54
N ASP A 47 -28.86 -11.34 -36.18
CA ASP A 47 -28.36 -10.81 -34.90
C ASP A 47 -29.26 -11.16 -33.68
N THR A 48 -30.56 -11.45 -33.89
CA THR A 48 -31.48 -11.80 -32.79
C THR A 48 -31.47 -13.28 -32.39
N VAL A 49 -30.79 -14.15 -33.16
CA VAL A 49 -30.75 -15.59 -32.90
C VAL A 49 -29.57 -15.99 -31.99
N GLU A 50 -28.50 -15.19 -31.92
CA GLU A 50 -27.30 -15.52 -31.12
C GLU A 50 -27.42 -15.20 -29.61
N GLU A 51 -28.30 -14.28 -29.18
CA GLU A 51 -28.43 -13.89 -27.75
C GLU A 51 -29.07 -14.98 -26.86
N ASN A 52 -29.78 -15.95 -27.44
CA ASN A 52 -30.45 -17.05 -26.71
C ASN A 52 -29.72 -18.40 -26.80
N ARG A 53 -28.51 -18.46 -27.37
CA ARG A 53 -27.69 -19.69 -27.36
C ARG A 53 -26.96 -19.85 -26.03
N GLU A 54 -26.99 -21.05 -25.46
CA GLU A 54 -26.17 -21.37 -24.29
C GLU A 54 -24.67 -21.17 -24.62
N PRO A 55 -23.90 -20.46 -23.78
CA PRO A 55 -22.49 -20.20 -24.03
C PRO A 55 -21.67 -21.51 -23.93
N PRO A 56 -20.62 -21.67 -24.77
CA PRO A 56 -19.71 -22.81 -24.69
C PRO A 56 -19.14 -23.02 -23.28
N PRO A 57 -18.86 -24.26 -22.86
CA PRO A 57 -18.34 -24.53 -21.51
C PRO A 57 -17.04 -23.80 -21.21
N GLU A 58 -16.21 -23.51 -22.21
CA GLU A 58 -14.99 -22.72 -22.10
C GLU A 58 -15.25 -21.23 -21.82
N VAL A 59 -16.44 -20.72 -22.17
CA VAL A 59 -16.83 -19.32 -21.97
C VAL A 59 -17.52 -19.11 -20.61
N LYS A 60 -18.16 -20.15 -20.03
CA LYS A 60 -18.89 -20.05 -18.76
C LYS A 60 -18.08 -19.43 -17.61
N PRO A 61 -16.81 -19.81 -17.37
CA PRO A 61 -16.01 -19.20 -16.31
C PRO A 61 -15.70 -17.71 -16.52
N LEU A 62 -15.69 -17.24 -17.77
CA LEU A 62 -15.43 -15.84 -18.09
C LEU A 62 -16.62 -14.93 -17.77
N ILE A 63 -17.84 -15.48 -17.73
CA ILE A 63 -19.04 -14.73 -17.37
C ILE A 63 -18.95 -14.26 -15.91
N ASP A 64 -18.43 -15.11 -15.02
CA ASP A 64 -18.22 -14.78 -13.60
C ASP A 64 -17.05 -13.81 -13.40
N ILE A 65 -16.02 -13.87 -14.25
CA ILE A 65 -14.85 -12.98 -14.21
C ILE A 65 -15.21 -11.57 -14.72
N PHE A 66 -16.15 -11.46 -15.67
CA PHE A 66 -16.56 -10.20 -16.30
C PHE A 66 -18.09 -10.00 -16.23
N PRO A 67 -18.67 -9.72 -15.05
CA PRO A 67 -20.13 -9.62 -14.86
C PRO A 67 -20.80 -8.48 -15.66
N GLY A 68 -20.02 -7.53 -16.19
CA GLY A 68 -20.50 -6.44 -17.05
C GLY A 68 -20.47 -6.72 -18.56
N VAL A 69 -19.93 -7.87 -18.99
CA VAL A 69 -19.75 -8.23 -20.40
C VAL A 69 -20.76 -9.32 -20.80
N SER A 70 -21.56 -9.08 -21.84
CA SER A 70 -22.58 -10.05 -22.27
C SER A 70 -21.96 -11.38 -22.72
N ALA A 71 -22.57 -12.50 -22.34
CA ALA A 71 -22.15 -13.84 -22.76
C ALA A 71 -22.05 -13.96 -24.29
N ALA A 72 -22.94 -13.32 -25.06
CA ALA A 72 -22.89 -13.28 -26.52
C ALA A 72 -21.62 -12.59 -27.07
N LEU A 73 -21.08 -11.57 -26.38
CA LEU A 73 -19.82 -10.94 -26.78
C LEU A 73 -18.63 -11.88 -26.55
N LEU A 74 -18.61 -12.58 -25.41
CA LEU A 74 -17.56 -13.55 -25.09
C LEU A 74 -17.59 -14.77 -26.04
N THR A 75 -18.79 -15.27 -26.37
CA THR A 75 -18.96 -16.33 -27.37
C THR A 75 -18.46 -15.88 -28.74
N ARG A 76 -18.68 -14.62 -29.13
CA ARG A 76 -18.14 -14.10 -30.41
C ARG A 76 -16.61 -13.96 -30.41
N VAL A 77 -15.98 -13.73 -29.26
CA VAL A 77 -14.51 -13.83 -29.15
C VAL A 77 -14.06 -15.27 -29.31
N PHE A 78 -14.74 -16.22 -28.67
CA PHE A 78 -14.46 -17.65 -28.80
C PHE A 78 -14.59 -18.14 -30.25
N ASP A 79 -15.66 -17.74 -30.94
CA ASP A 79 -15.94 -18.10 -32.34
C ASP A 79 -15.08 -17.31 -33.35
N ARG A 80 -14.23 -16.39 -32.89
CA ARG A 80 -13.41 -15.49 -33.71
C ARG A 80 -14.23 -14.61 -34.67
N LYS A 81 -15.44 -14.24 -34.25
CA LYS A 81 -16.39 -13.39 -35.00
C LYS A 81 -16.50 -11.96 -34.45
N LEU A 82 -15.66 -11.59 -33.47
CA LEU A 82 -15.66 -10.25 -32.89
C LEU A 82 -15.34 -9.20 -33.96
N LYS A 83 -16.08 -8.08 -33.99
CA LYS A 83 -15.68 -6.88 -34.73
C LYS A 83 -14.89 -5.93 -33.83
N ALA A 84 -13.81 -5.34 -34.32
CA ALA A 84 -12.94 -4.46 -33.53
C ALA A 84 -13.69 -3.26 -32.91
N THR A 85 -14.74 -2.76 -33.58
CA THR A 85 -15.60 -1.69 -33.04
C THR A 85 -16.39 -2.11 -31.81
N GLU A 86 -16.61 -3.41 -31.59
CA GLU A 86 -17.34 -3.95 -30.44
C GLU A 86 -16.47 -4.07 -29.20
N LEU A 87 -15.16 -3.84 -29.32
CA LEU A 87 -14.26 -3.81 -28.17
C LEU A 87 -14.73 -2.82 -27.10
N ILE A 88 -15.42 -1.73 -27.47
CA ILE A 88 -15.97 -0.79 -26.49
C ILE A 88 -17.02 -1.42 -25.54
N ARG A 89 -17.62 -2.55 -25.94
CA ARG A 89 -18.58 -3.28 -25.11
C ARG A 89 -17.91 -4.06 -23.96
N PHE A 90 -16.58 -4.03 -23.87
CA PHE A 90 -15.80 -4.48 -22.71
C PHE A 90 -15.60 -3.40 -21.63
N LYS A 91 -16.20 -2.21 -21.80
CA LYS A 91 -16.15 -1.13 -20.80
C LYS A 91 -16.80 -1.57 -19.48
N GLU A 92 -16.08 -1.41 -18.36
CA GLU A 92 -16.63 -1.63 -17.01
C GLU A 92 -17.84 -0.72 -16.78
N LYS A 93 -18.99 -1.30 -16.42
CA LYS A 93 -20.20 -0.55 -16.06
C LYS A 93 -20.23 -0.31 -14.56
N SER A 94 -20.54 0.92 -14.14
CA SER A 94 -20.85 1.20 -12.74
C SER A 94 -22.19 0.58 -12.34
N VAL A 95 -22.36 0.24 -11.05
CA VAL A 95 -23.61 -0.35 -10.49
C VAL A 95 -24.83 0.55 -10.74
N THR A 96 -24.63 1.85 -10.97
CA THR A 96 -25.66 2.85 -11.28
C THR A 96 -26.10 2.91 -12.74
N GLU A 97 -25.36 2.30 -13.69
CA GLU A 97 -25.65 2.37 -15.13
C GLU A 97 -26.38 1.13 -15.68
N LEU A 98 -26.76 0.18 -14.80
CA LEU A 98 -27.46 -1.05 -15.19
C LEU A 98 -28.92 -0.82 -15.64
N ASP A 99 -29.49 0.37 -15.39
CA ASP A 99 -30.90 0.70 -15.67
C ASP A 99 -31.14 1.53 -16.94
N GLN A 100 -30.11 1.89 -17.71
CA GLN A 100 -30.28 2.64 -18.96
C GLN A 100 -29.65 1.89 -20.14
N GLU A 101 -30.37 0.90 -20.69
CA GLU A 101 -30.11 0.48 -22.06
C GLU A 101 -30.75 1.50 -23.01
N ASP A 102 -29.92 2.26 -23.73
CA ASP A 102 -30.33 3.07 -24.90
C ASP A 102 -30.92 2.14 -25.98
N ARG A 103 -32.23 1.99 -25.94
CA ARG A 103 -33.05 1.28 -26.92
C ARG A 103 -33.41 2.25 -28.05
N VAL A 104 -32.88 2.02 -29.25
CA VAL A 104 -33.31 2.78 -30.43
C VAL A 104 -34.64 2.21 -30.94
N PHE A 105 -35.62 3.09 -31.13
CA PHE A 105 -36.96 2.76 -31.59
C PHE A 105 -37.03 2.90 -33.12
N GLU A 106 -37.33 1.82 -33.84
CA GLU A 106 -37.55 1.87 -35.28
C GLU A 106 -38.85 1.13 -35.63
N MET A 107 -39.76 1.82 -36.33
CA MET A 107 -41.07 1.30 -36.73
C MET A 107 -40.99 0.88 -38.21
N THR A 108 -41.21 -0.39 -38.51
CA THR A 108 -41.27 -0.89 -39.90
C THR A 108 -42.69 -0.78 -40.45
N GLU A 109 -42.82 -0.32 -41.70
CA GLU A 109 -44.09 0.03 -42.38
C GLU A 109 -44.99 -1.16 -42.79
N SER A 110 -44.74 -2.38 -42.32
CA SER A 110 -45.61 -3.52 -42.59
C SER A 110 -45.92 -4.22 -41.28
N GLY A 111 -47.17 -4.09 -40.81
CA GLY A 111 -47.62 -4.51 -39.50
C GLY A 111 -47.09 -5.88 -39.05
N GLY A 112 -46.42 -5.88 -37.89
CA GLY A 112 -46.00 -7.10 -37.20
C GLY A 112 -44.69 -6.92 -36.42
N THR A 113 -44.82 -6.80 -35.09
CA THR A 113 -43.76 -6.90 -34.05
C THR A 113 -42.81 -5.70 -33.91
N VAL A 114 -42.84 -5.08 -32.72
CA VAL A 114 -41.91 -4.02 -32.29
C VAL A 114 -40.65 -4.70 -31.74
N GLY A 115 -39.50 -4.51 -32.38
CA GLY A 115 -38.20 -4.98 -31.91
C GLY A 115 -37.27 -3.80 -31.59
N PHE A 116 -36.54 -3.89 -30.48
CA PHE A 116 -35.50 -2.91 -30.13
C PHE A 116 -34.17 -3.34 -30.76
N LYS A 117 -33.53 -2.48 -31.57
CA LYS A 117 -32.16 -2.71 -32.07
C LYS A 117 -31.15 -1.97 -31.18
N LYS A 118 -30.06 -2.65 -30.79
CA LYS A 118 -28.91 -2.04 -30.11
C LYS A 118 -28.12 -1.18 -31.11
N ALA A 119 -27.85 0.08 -30.77
CA ALA A 119 -27.08 0.98 -31.62
C ALA A 119 -25.68 0.44 -31.94
N ALA A 120 -25.21 0.64 -33.17
CA ALA A 120 -23.83 0.37 -33.56
C ALA A 120 -22.89 1.39 -32.91
N ALA A 121 -21.77 0.94 -32.34
CA ALA A 121 -20.81 1.81 -31.66
C ALA A 121 -20.21 2.84 -32.62
N SER A 122 -20.29 4.12 -32.26
CA SER A 122 -19.72 5.25 -32.98
C SER A 122 -18.29 5.54 -32.52
N LEU A 123 -17.46 6.12 -33.39
CA LEU A 123 -16.11 6.59 -33.01
C LEU A 123 -16.14 7.62 -31.87
N LYS A 124 -17.25 8.35 -31.70
CA LYS A 124 -17.43 9.31 -30.61
C LYS A 124 -17.54 8.66 -29.24
N ASP A 125 -17.98 7.40 -29.16
CA ASP A 125 -18.25 6.70 -27.90
C ASP A 125 -16.96 6.35 -27.13
N TRP A 126 -15.82 6.34 -27.84
CA TRP A 126 -14.49 6.04 -27.30
C TRP A 126 -13.85 7.20 -26.53
N GLY A 127 -14.45 8.39 -26.57
CA GLY A 127 -13.92 9.59 -25.91
C GLY A 127 -12.71 10.22 -26.62
N PRO A 128 -12.24 11.38 -26.11
CA PRO A 128 -11.20 12.18 -26.76
C PRO A 128 -9.77 11.64 -26.55
N ASN A 129 -9.60 10.64 -25.69
CA ASN A 129 -8.32 10.18 -25.19
C ASN A 129 -8.23 8.64 -25.19
N PRO A 130 -7.03 8.05 -25.13
CA PRO A 130 -6.84 6.60 -25.21
C PRO A 130 -7.38 5.78 -24.04
N GLN A 131 -7.79 6.39 -22.92
CA GLN A 131 -8.09 5.62 -21.69
C GLN A 131 -9.20 4.57 -21.89
N THR A 132 -10.31 4.94 -22.52
CA THR A 132 -11.43 4.00 -22.74
C THR A 132 -11.02 2.85 -23.65
N TRP A 133 -10.22 3.13 -24.69
CA TRP A 133 -9.71 2.10 -25.58
C TRP A 133 -8.76 1.15 -24.86
N THR A 134 -7.83 1.68 -24.08
CA THR A 134 -6.88 0.89 -23.28
C THR A 134 -7.58 -0.06 -22.33
N SER A 135 -8.54 0.42 -21.53
CA SER A 135 -9.25 -0.42 -20.57
C SER A 135 -10.03 -1.55 -21.26
N CYS A 136 -10.75 -1.22 -22.35
CA CYS A 136 -11.50 -2.20 -23.12
C CYS A 136 -10.58 -3.24 -23.79
N PHE A 137 -9.45 -2.80 -24.33
CA PHE A 137 -8.49 -3.67 -25.01
C PHE A 137 -7.76 -4.60 -24.03
N LEU A 138 -7.48 -4.14 -22.81
CA LEU A 138 -6.93 -4.97 -21.73
C LEU A 138 -7.91 -6.04 -21.25
N ALA A 139 -9.19 -5.71 -21.09
CA ALA A 139 -10.22 -6.70 -20.76
C ALA A 139 -10.34 -7.77 -21.86
N TYR A 140 -10.34 -7.35 -23.13
CA TYR A 140 -10.28 -8.26 -24.28
C TYR A 140 -9.03 -9.16 -24.27
N LEU A 141 -7.85 -8.62 -23.94
CA LEU A 141 -6.60 -9.37 -23.81
C LEU A 141 -6.67 -10.50 -22.78
N VAL A 142 -7.32 -10.26 -21.65
CA VAL A 142 -7.54 -11.29 -20.61
C VAL A 142 -8.42 -12.41 -21.14
N VAL A 143 -9.50 -12.07 -21.87
CA VAL A 143 -10.39 -13.06 -22.52
C VAL A 143 -9.62 -13.89 -23.56
N VAL A 144 -8.83 -13.24 -24.42
CA VAL A 144 -7.99 -13.94 -25.42
C VAL A 144 -6.95 -14.84 -24.74
N GLY A 145 -6.32 -14.36 -23.67
CA GLY A 145 -5.35 -15.13 -22.89
C GLY A 145 -5.97 -16.37 -22.25
N TYR A 146 -7.19 -16.25 -21.74
CA TYR A 146 -7.93 -17.37 -21.16
C TYR A 146 -8.35 -18.40 -22.21
N LEU A 147 -8.96 -17.96 -23.31
CA LEU A 147 -9.52 -18.87 -24.34
C LEU A 147 -8.44 -19.51 -25.23
N PHE A 148 -7.38 -18.76 -25.53
CA PHE A 148 -6.42 -19.15 -26.57
C PHE A 148 -4.97 -19.22 -26.09
N GLY A 149 -4.66 -18.83 -24.84
CA GLY A 149 -3.28 -18.71 -24.35
C GLY A 149 -2.47 -20.00 -24.37
N GLU A 150 -3.11 -21.16 -24.11
CA GLU A 150 -2.43 -22.46 -24.19
C GLU A 150 -2.05 -22.86 -25.62
N LYS A 151 -2.93 -22.58 -26.59
CA LYS A 151 -2.73 -22.93 -28.01
C LYS A 151 -1.89 -21.88 -28.74
N HIS A 152 -1.92 -20.64 -28.29
CA HIS A 152 -1.25 -19.50 -28.91
C HIS A 152 -0.53 -18.64 -27.84
N PRO A 153 0.59 -19.13 -27.27
CA PRO A 153 1.28 -18.44 -26.17
C PRO A 153 1.84 -17.06 -26.56
N LYS A 154 2.04 -16.79 -27.85
CA LYS A 154 2.48 -15.48 -28.37
C LYS A 154 1.34 -14.48 -28.59
N ALA A 155 0.07 -14.89 -28.53
CA ALA A 155 -1.06 -14.02 -28.87
C ALA A 155 -1.17 -12.80 -27.94
N VAL A 156 -1.12 -13.03 -26.62
CA VAL A 156 -1.20 -11.94 -25.62
C VAL A 156 0.02 -11.01 -25.67
N PRO A 157 1.28 -11.50 -25.68
CA PRO A 157 2.46 -10.64 -25.85
C PRO A 157 2.40 -9.77 -27.12
N ASN A 158 1.94 -10.34 -28.24
CA ASN A 158 1.85 -9.61 -29.50
C ASN A 158 0.77 -8.52 -29.48
N LEU A 159 -0.42 -8.84 -28.97
CA LEU A 159 -1.50 -7.86 -28.81
C LEU A 159 -1.11 -6.74 -27.82
N LEU A 160 -0.33 -7.04 -26.77
CA LEU A 160 0.25 -6.04 -25.87
C LEU A 160 1.27 -5.14 -26.60
N MET A 161 2.12 -5.70 -27.47
CA MET A 161 3.02 -4.91 -28.30
C MET A 161 2.27 -4.00 -29.28
N PHE A 162 1.14 -4.47 -29.82
CA PHE A 162 0.25 -3.63 -30.63
C PHE A 162 -0.33 -2.49 -29.79
N MET A 163 -0.85 -2.78 -28.60
CA MET A 163 -1.39 -1.78 -27.68
C MET A 163 -0.34 -0.69 -27.36
N ARG A 164 0.90 -1.09 -27.07
CA ARG A 164 2.01 -0.16 -26.85
C ARG A 164 2.22 0.78 -28.03
N GLN A 165 2.27 0.26 -29.26
CA GLN A 165 2.43 1.10 -30.46
C GLN A 165 1.30 2.12 -30.62
N ILE A 166 0.05 1.73 -30.34
CA ILE A 166 -1.09 2.65 -30.39
C ILE A 166 -0.94 3.78 -29.38
N LEU A 167 -0.49 3.47 -28.16
CA LEU A 167 -0.25 4.48 -27.12
C LEU A 167 0.91 5.40 -27.46
N ASP A 168 1.98 4.88 -28.06
CA ASP A 168 3.10 5.68 -28.56
C ASP A 168 2.63 6.66 -29.66
N PHE A 169 1.78 6.20 -30.59
CA PHE A 169 1.19 7.08 -31.59
C PHE A 169 0.27 8.14 -30.99
N ALA A 170 -0.48 7.82 -29.93
CA ALA A 170 -1.35 8.77 -29.23
C ALA A 170 -0.60 9.93 -28.55
N GLN A 171 0.70 9.79 -28.30
CA GLN A 171 1.54 10.87 -27.78
C GLN A 171 1.95 11.88 -28.85
N THR A 172 1.92 11.48 -30.13
CA THR A 172 2.42 12.29 -31.25
C THR A 172 1.28 12.81 -32.13
N TYR A 173 0.23 12.02 -32.31
CA TYR A 173 -0.88 12.28 -33.23
C TYR A 173 -2.20 12.41 -32.49
N GLN A 174 -3.15 13.14 -33.09
CA GLN A 174 -4.49 13.33 -32.54
C GLN A 174 -5.22 11.99 -32.39
N TRP A 175 -5.76 11.74 -31.19
CA TRP A 175 -6.38 10.47 -30.85
C TRP A 175 -7.59 10.13 -31.73
N SER A 176 -8.61 10.99 -31.76
CA SER A 176 -9.89 10.69 -32.42
C SER A 176 -9.81 10.69 -33.95
N GLU A 177 -8.91 11.48 -34.54
CA GLU A 177 -8.83 11.63 -36.01
C GLU A 177 -7.78 10.72 -36.67
N ALA A 178 -6.71 10.37 -35.95
CA ALA A 178 -5.60 9.57 -36.51
C ALA A 178 -5.48 8.20 -35.84
N VAL A 179 -5.33 8.18 -34.51
CA VAL A 179 -4.83 7.00 -33.80
C VAL A 179 -5.92 5.96 -33.53
N LEU A 180 -7.11 6.38 -33.09
CA LEU A 180 -8.24 5.48 -32.84
C LEU A 180 -8.73 4.78 -34.13
N PRO A 181 -8.92 5.49 -35.27
CA PRO A 181 -9.23 4.82 -36.54
C PRO A 181 -8.15 3.83 -36.98
N LEU A 182 -6.86 4.15 -36.77
CA LEU A 182 -5.77 3.23 -37.06
C LEU A 182 -5.86 1.97 -36.18
N ALA A 183 -6.09 2.15 -34.88
CA ALA A 183 -6.17 1.04 -33.92
C ALA A 183 -7.30 0.06 -34.26
N LEU A 184 -8.51 0.58 -34.51
CA LEU A 184 -9.67 -0.26 -34.80
C LEU A 184 -9.55 -0.97 -36.17
N ASN A 185 -9.13 -0.25 -37.21
CA ASN A 185 -9.02 -0.84 -38.55
C ASN A 185 -7.86 -1.83 -38.68
N PHE A 186 -6.72 -1.56 -38.03
CA PHE A 186 -5.61 -2.50 -38.03
C PHE A 186 -5.95 -3.76 -37.24
N HIS A 187 -6.63 -3.62 -36.09
CA HIS A 187 -7.08 -4.78 -35.34
C HIS A 187 -8.14 -5.58 -36.10
N GLN A 188 -9.09 -4.93 -36.79
CA GLN A 188 -10.06 -5.62 -37.66
C GLN A 188 -9.37 -6.41 -38.77
N TYR A 189 -8.37 -5.82 -39.42
CA TYR A 189 -7.57 -6.50 -40.44
C TYR A 189 -6.90 -7.78 -39.92
N ILE A 190 -6.46 -7.78 -38.66
CA ILE A 190 -5.91 -8.98 -38.02
C ILE A 190 -6.99 -10.02 -37.72
N LEU A 191 -8.16 -9.57 -37.20
CA LEU A 191 -9.29 -10.44 -36.93
C LEU A 191 -9.78 -11.14 -38.21
N ASP A 192 -9.85 -10.41 -39.33
CA ASP A 192 -10.26 -10.94 -40.64
C ASP A 192 -9.28 -11.99 -41.18
N LYS A 193 -7.99 -11.90 -40.82
CA LYS A 193 -6.99 -12.91 -41.18
C LYS A 193 -7.05 -14.17 -40.31
N GLY A 194 -7.70 -14.12 -39.15
CA GLY A 194 -7.82 -15.26 -38.23
C GLY A 194 -6.50 -15.72 -37.61
N GLU A 195 -5.42 -14.95 -37.73
CA GLU A 195 -4.07 -15.32 -37.31
C GLU A 195 -3.73 -14.73 -35.93
N LEU A 196 -3.97 -15.51 -34.87
CA LEU A 196 -3.44 -15.23 -33.52
C LEU A 196 -1.94 -15.59 -33.37
N SER A 197 -1.32 -16.14 -34.42
CA SER A 197 0.01 -16.77 -34.40
C SER A 197 1.11 -16.02 -35.16
N THR A 198 0.87 -14.81 -35.69
CA THR A 198 1.92 -14.08 -36.42
C THR A 198 3.07 -13.69 -35.51
N ASP A 199 4.31 -13.88 -35.95
CA ASP A 199 5.51 -13.62 -35.16
C ASP A 199 5.73 -12.14 -34.78
N THR A 200 4.96 -11.19 -35.33
CA THR A 200 4.95 -9.78 -34.89
C THR A 200 3.62 -9.08 -35.19
N TYR A 201 2.98 -8.48 -34.17
CA TYR A 201 1.82 -7.58 -34.30
C TYR A 201 2.29 -6.12 -34.48
N LEU A 202 3.08 -5.86 -35.52
CA LEU A 202 3.61 -4.53 -35.82
C LEU A 202 2.71 -3.80 -36.81
N VAL A 203 2.33 -2.56 -36.50
CA VAL A 203 1.54 -1.72 -37.42
C VAL A 203 2.37 -1.46 -38.66
N THR A 204 1.89 -1.94 -39.82
CA THR A 204 2.64 -1.89 -41.09
C THR A 204 2.77 -0.47 -41.63
N GLY A 205 3.78 -0.22 -42.47
CA GLY A 205 4.04 1.09 -43.08
C GLY A 205 2.82 1.69 -43.79
N LEU A 206 2.06 0.86 -44.51
CA LEU A 206 0.83 1.26 -45.21
C LEU A 206 -0.23 1.84 -44.28
N PHE A 207 -0.43 1.25 -43.09
CA PHE A 207 -1.38 1.78 -42.11
C PHE A 207 -0.85 3.07 -41.48
N ARG A 208 0.45 3.13 -41.17
CA ARG A 208 1.08 4.34 -40.62
C ARG A 208 0.94 5.53 -41.58
N GLU A 209 1.26 5.36 -42.85
CA GLU A 209 1.16 6.41 -43.87
C GLU A 209 -0.29 6.87 -44.11
N LYS A 210 -1.25 5.93 -44.05
CA LYS A 210 -2.67 6.23 -44.29
C LYS A 210 -3.28 7.11 -43.18
N TYR A 211 -2.98 6.80 -41.92
CA TYR A 211 -3.66 7.41 -40.76
C TYR A 211 -2.79 8.40 -39.96
N LEU A 212 -1.46 8.21 -39.85
CA LEU A 212 -0.56 9.05 -39.06
C LEU A 212 0.05 10.17 -39.91
N ARG A 213 -0.78 11.09 -40.37
CA ARG A 213 -0.35 12.20 -41.23
C ARG A 213 0.24 13.34 -40.40
N HIS A 214 1.27 14.02 -40.94
CA HIS A 214 1.94 15.13 -40.25
C HIS A 214 1.00 16.27 -39.83
N ASN A 215 -0.08 16.52 -40.60
CA ASN A 215 -1.09 17.54 -40.29
C ASN A 215 -2.02 17.16 -39.11
N LEU A 216 -1.94 15.93 -38.62
CA LEU A 216 -2.69 15.43 -37.45
C LEU A 216 -1.78 15.28 -36.22
N THR A 217 -0.63 15.96 -36.19
CA THR A 217 0.27 16.00 -35.02
C THR A 217 -0.25 16.97 -33.95
N LEU A 218 0.05 16.71 -32.68
CA LEU A 218 -0.33 17.59 -31.57
C LEU A 218 0.50 18.89 -31.60
N PRO A 219 -0.10 20.07 -31.32
CA PRO A 219 0.60 21.35 -31.39
C PRO A 219 1.68 21.49 -30.31
N ALA A 220 2.87 21.95 -30.70
CA ALA A 220 3.98 22.26 -29.79
C ALA A 220 3.64 23.47 -28.89
N LYS A 221 3.79 23.33 -27.57
CA LYS A 221 3.56 24.43 -26.60
C LYS A 221 4.63 25.52 -26.77
N SER A 222 4.22 26.73 -27.14
CA SER A 222 5.10 27.89 -27.41
C SER A 222 5.51 28.68 -26.14
N PRO A 223 6.68 29.36 -26.14
CA PRO A 223 7.30 29.94 -24.94
C PRO A 223 7.13 31.47 -24.80
N THR A 224 7.13 31.99 -23.57
CA THR A 224 7.27 33.43 -23.25
C THR A 224 8.72 33.81 -22.93
N ASN A 225 9.19 34.93 -23.48
CA ASN A 225 10.58 35.42 -23.55
C ASN A 225 10.99 36.39 -22.38
N PRO A 226 12.29 36.76 -22.24
CA PRO A 226 13.00 36.99 -20.96
C PRO A 226 13.43 38.46 -20.69
N PRO A 227 14.28 38.70 -19.65
CA PRO A 227 15.51 39.49 -19.89
C PRO A 227 16.81 38.93 -19.26
N THR A 228 17.91 39.57 -19.65
CA THR A 228 19.29 39.10 -19.90
C THR A 228 20.36 39.31 -18.79
N ARG A 229 21.23 38.29 -18.62
CA ARG A 229 22.73 38.22 -18.41
C ARG A 229 23.45 38.95 -17.22
N PRO A 230 24.70 38.57 -16.80
CA PRO A 230 25.75 37.81 -17.54
C PRO A 230 26.56 36.67 -16.83
N ARG A 231 26.88 35.65 -17.66
CA ARG A 231 28.12 34.83 -17.83
C ARG A 231 29.10 34.59 -16.66
N GLN A 232 29.31 33.30 -16.36
CA GLN A 232 30.64 32.65 -16.37
C GLN A 232 30.56 31.22 -16.95
N ALA A 233 31.57 30.84 -17.73
CA ALA A 233 31.78 29.54 -18.40
C ALA A 233 32.85 28.76 -17.59
N ARG A 234 33.09 27.45 -17.66
CA ARG A 234 32.60 26.30 -18.42
C ARG A 234 33.17 25.07 -17.67
N ASN A 235 32.38 24.02 -17.45
CA ASN A 235 32.90 22.64 -17.42
C ASN A 235 31.89 21.81 -18.22
N THR A 236 32.43 20.91 -19.05
CA THR A 236 31.75 20.15 -20.11
C THR A 236 30.43 19.55 -19.65
N ARG A 237 29.32 20.16 -20.07
CA ARG A 237 27.96 19.66 -19.82
C ARG A 237 27.65 18.54 -20.83
N SER A 238 27.25 17.36 -20.34
CA SER A 238 26.47 16.42 -21.13
C SER A 238 25.28 17.14 -21.76
N SER A 239 24.86 16.74 -22.96
CA SER A 239 23.89 17.51 -23.72
C SER A 239 22.50 17.34 -23.10
N ASN A 240 21.82 18.43 -22.75
CA ASN A 240 20.47 18.36 -22.19
C ASN A 240 19.46 18.24 -23.34
N ASN A 241 19.36 17.04 -23.91
CA ASN A 241 18.49 16.70 -25.03
C ASN A 241 17.60 15.49 -24.70
N GLU A 242 16.52 15.32 -25.48
CA GLU A 242 15.52 14.24 -25.32
C GLU A 242 16.05 12.85 -25.70
N THR A 243 17.30 12.75 -26.16
CA THR A 243 17.93 11.46 -26.47
C THR A 243 18.65 10.84 -25.28
N GLU A 244 19.12 11.65 -24.32
CA GLU A 244 19.81 11.19 -23.11
C GLU A 244 18.82 10.92 -21.96
N ILE A 245 19.12 9.94 -21.09
CA ILE A 245 18.35 9.66 -19.87
C ILE A 245 18.81 10.59 -18.74
N CYS A 246 17.89 11.05 -17.90
CA CYS A 246 18.22 11.95 -16.80
C CYS A 246 18.80 11.20 -15.60
N ASP A 247 20.11 11.27 -15.40
CA ASP A 247 20.79 10.66 -14.24
C ASP A 247 20.24 11.13 -12.88
N LYS A 248 19.72 12.37 -12.81
CA LYS A 248 19.11 12.94 -11.59
C LYS A 248 17.69 12.47 -11.33
N PHE A 249 16.99 12.00 -12.36
CA PHE A 249 15.60 11.58 -12.23
C PHE A 249 15.47 10.36 -11.32
N ASN A 250 16.32 9.35 -11.52
CA ASN A 250 16.30 8.11 -10.75
C ASN A 250 17.11 8.16 -9.44
N THR A 251 17.86 9.25 -9.18
CA THR A 251 18.73 9.34 -7.98
C THR A 251 18.22 10.30 -6.91
N THR A 252 17.71 11.48 -7.28
CA THR A 252 17.25 12.48 -6.30
C THR A 252 15.86 13.04 -6.61
N GLY A 253 15.20 12.53 -7.66
CA GLY A 253 14.10 13.23 -8.32
C GLY A 253 14.64 14.45 -9.06
N CYS A 254 14.45 14.50 -10.38
CA CYS A 254 14.90 15.66 -11.15
C CYS A 254 13.93 16.82 -10.94
N SER A 255 14.28 17.72 -10.02
CA SER A 255 13.54 18.96 -9.74
C SER A 255 13.86 20.11 -10.72
N TRP A 256 14.68 19.83 -11.74
CA TRP A 256 15.06 20.84 -12.72
C TRP A 256 14.00 20.96 -13.81
N GLU A 257 13.20 22.03 -13.76
CA GLU A 257 12.14 22.34 -14.74
C GLU A 257 12.65 22.44 -16.19
N GLY A 258 13.96 22.68 -16.39
CA GLY A 258 14.59 22.76 -17.70
C GLY A 258 15.18 21.44 -18.21
N CYS A 259 15.00 20.32 -17.51
CA CYS A 259 15.52 19.03 -17.93
C CYS A 259 14.78 18.54 -19.17
N LYS A 260 15.51 18.40 -20.28
CA LYS A 260 14.98 17.84 -21.54
C LYS A 260 15.32 16.37 -21.69
N ARG A 261 16.11 15.80 -20.78
CA ARG A 261 16.46 14.39 -20.78
C ARG A 261 15.26 13.54 -20.40
N ARG A 262 15.19 12.33 -20.94
CA ARG A 262 14.08 11.41 -20.69
C ARG A 262 14.08 11.00 -19.21
N HIS A 263 12.95 11.28 -18.57
CA HIS A 263 12.63 10.88 -17.20
C HIS A 263 12.01 9.49 -17.24
N GLU A 264 12.75 8.55 -17.81
CA GLU A 264 12.36 7.15 -17.94
C GLU A 264 13.06 6.35 -16.85
N CYS A 265 12.27 5.80 -15.92
CA CYS A 265 12.71 4.68 -15.11
C CYS A 265 12.37 3.42 -15.90
N ASP A 266 13.33 2.89 -16.66
CA ASP A 266 13.18 1.53 -17.16
C ASP A 266 13.68 0.56 -16.10
N LEU A 267 12.82 0.31 -15.11
CA LEU A 267 13.05 -0.68 -14.06
C LEU A 267 13.39 -2.05 -14.69
N GLY A 268 12.75 -2.41 -15.81
CA GLY A 268 13.02 -3.63 -16.55
C GLY A 268 14.45 -3.70 -17.07
N SER A 269 14.91 -2.67 -17.79
CA SER A 269 16.31 -2.60 -18.26
C SER A 269 17.31 -2.52 -17.11
N THR A 270 16.96 -1.84 -16.00
CA THR A 270 17.82 -1.75 -14.82
C THR A 270 18.01 -3.13 -14.18
N ILE A 271 16.92 -3.87 -13.96
CA ILE A 271 16.95 -5.23 -13.43
C ILE A 271 17.69 -6.17 -14.38
N ALA A 272 17.42 -6.09 -15.69
CA ALA A 272 18.12 -6.90 -16.68
C ALA A 272 19.63 -6.62 -16.68
N GLY A 273 20.02 -5.34 -16.54
CA GLY A 273 21.42 -4.93 -16.38
C GLY A 273 22.05 -5.52 -15.13
N ILE A 274 21.38 -5.44 -13.98
CA ILE A 274 21.87 -6.04 -12.72
C ILE A 274 22.00 -7.56 -12.84
N LEU A 275 21.02 -8.24 -13.43
CA LEU A 275 21.08 -9.69 -13.60
C LEU A 275 22.20 -10.14 -14.56
N THR A 276 22.54 -9.30 -15.54
CA THR A 276 23.57 -9.61 -16.55
C THR A 276 24.98 -9.28 -16.08
N PHE A 277 25.15 -8.11 -15.45
CA PHE A 277 26.47 -7.55 -15.13
C PHE A 277 26.74 -7.43 -13.64
N GLY A 278 25.75 -7.69 -12.79
CA GLY A 278 25.80 -7.49 -11.35
C GLY A 278 25.47 -6.06 -10.93
N ALA A 279 25.05 -5.91 -9.66
CA ALA A 279 24.72 -4.63 -9.08
C ALA A 279 25.98 -3.82 -8.74
N GLN A 280 25.92 -2.52 -9.05
CA GLN A 280 26.94 -1.57 -8.65
C GLN A 280 26.74 -1.16 -7.19
N VAL A 281 27.81 -1.25 -6.39
CA VAL A 281 27.74 -1.01 -4.93
C VAL A 281 27.49 0.47 -4.60
N GLY A 282 27.89 1.39 -5.49
CA GLY A 282 27.73 2.84 -5.30
C GLY A 282 28.85 3.50 -4.50
N TYR A 283 29.96 2.81 -4.28
CA TYR A 283 31.11 3.34 -3.55
C TYR A 283 31.80 4.47 -4.35
N ARG A 284 31.96 5.64 -3.71
CA ARG A 284 32.67 6.82 -4.23
C ARG A 284 33.78 7.31 -3.30
N GLY A 285 34.10 6.53 -2.27
CA GLY A 285 35.18 6.85 -1.34
C GLY A 285 36.57 6.58 -1.93
N ASN A 286 37.60 6.83 -1.13
CA ASN A 286 38.98 6.60 -1.53
C ASN A 286 39.31 5.10 -1.60
N THR A 287 39.93 4.64 -2.68
CA THR A 287 40.31 3.24 -2.93
C THR A 287 41.57 2.79 -2.16
N GLN A 288 41.85 3.39 -1.00
CA GLN A 288 42.97 2.95 -0.16
C GLN A 288 42.69 1.55 0.40
N PHE A 289 43.71 0.70 0.38
CA PHE A 289 43.64 -0.62 0.97
C PHE A 289 43.32 -0.53 2.46
N ARG A 290 42.23 -1.19 2.88
CA ARG A 290 41.84 -1.28 4.28
C ARG A 290 41.69 -2.71 4.72
N TYR A 291 42.23 -2.97 5.90
CA TYR A 291 42.21 -4.29 6.50
C TYR A 291 41.74 -4.19 7.96
N SER A 292 40.65 -4.89 8.28
CA SER A 292 40.10 -4.97 9.64
C SER A 292 40.02 -6.41 10.11
N SER A 293 40.44 -6.65 11.34
CA SER A 293 40.29 -7.95 12.00
C SER A 293 38.83 -8.19 12.41
N ASN A 294 38.37 -9.43 12.30
CA ASN A 294 37.03 -9.85 12.72
C ASN A 294 36.70 -9.45 14.15
N HIS A 295 35.42 -9.21 14.41
CA HIS A 295 34.91 -9.01 15.77
C HIS A 295 35.09 -10.28 16.60
N HIS A 296 34.92 -10.18 17.92
CA HIS A 296 34.89 -11.38 18.75
C HIS A 296 33.69 -12.25 18.38
N ILE A 297 33.98 -13.47 17.91
CA ILE A 297 33.00 -14.45 17.50
C ILE A 297 33.02 -15.60 18.51
N HIS A 298 31.93 -15.76 19.25
CA HIS A 298 31.79 -16.78 20.29
C HIS A 298 31.59 -18.20 19.72
N GLU A 299 30.96 -18.30 18.55
CA GLU A 299 30.59 -19.57 17.90
C GLU A 299 31.19 -19.65 16.48
N PRO A 300 32.51 -19.81 16.33
CA PRO A 300 33.20 -19.77 15.02
C PRO A 300 32.77 -20.91 14.07
N GLY A 301 32.26 -22.03 14.61
CA GLY A 301 31.73 -23.13 13.82
C GLY A 301 30.56 -22.71 12.92
N LEU A 302 29.71 -21.77 13.38
CA LEU A 302 28.57 -21.26 12.61
C LEU A 302 29.01 -20.49 11.37
N ILE A 303 30.06 -19.68 11.49
CA ILE A 303 30.61 -18.94 10.34
C ILE A 303 31.23 -19.90 9.34
N THR A 304 31.98 -20.90 9.82
CA THR A 304 32.61 -21.89 8.93
C THR A 304 31.56 -22.71 8.17
N ALA A 305 30.49 -23.15 8.83
CA ALA A 305 29.38 -23.85 8.20
C ALA A 305 28.69 -22.97 7.15
N LYS A 306 28.39 -21.71 7.50
CA LYS A 306 27.73 -20.77 6.59
C LYS A 306 28.60 -20.41 5.38
N LEU A 307 29.89 -20.20 5.58
CA LEU A 307 30.84 -19.96 4.51
C LEU A 307 30.92 -21.15 3.56
N THR A 308 30.93 -22.39 4.10
CA THR A 308 30.94 -23.61 3.27
C THR A 308 29.68 -23.70 2.41
N GLU A 309 28.52 -23.40 2.98
CA GLU A 309 27.25 -23.33 2.24
C GLU A 309 27.32 -22.25 1.13
N ASP A 310 27.75 -21.04 1.47
CA ASP A 310 27.78 -19.92 0.53
C ASP A 310 28.85 -20.10 -0.58
N LEU A 311 29.95 -20.81 -0.31
CA LEU A 311 30.91 -21.26 -1.34
C LEU A 311 30.26 -22.26 -2.31
N ASN A 312 29.54 -23.26 -1.79
CA ASN A 312 28.86 -24.24 -2.63
C ASN A 312 27.76 -23.62 -3.51
N LEU A 313 27.12 -22.56 -3.02
CA LEU A 313 26.10 -21.80 -3.75
C LEU A 313 26.68 -20.72 -4.67
N GLY A 314 28.01 -20.53 -4.70
CA GLY A 314 28.67 -19.48 -5.49
C GLY A 314 28.37 -18.06 -5.01
N ARG A 315 27.83 -17.90 -3.80
CA ARG A 315 27.53 -16.60 -3.18
C ARG A 315 28.78 -15.89 -2.67
N VAL A 316 29.81 -16.67 -2.37
CA VAL A 316 31.14 -16.23 -1.94
C VAL A 316 32.19 -16.93 -2.78
N ARG A 317 33.34 -16.29 -3.02
CA ARG A 317 34.50 -16.92 -3.65
C ARG A 317 35.82 -16.53 -2.97
N PRO A 318 36.87 -17.36 -3.03
CA PRO A 318 38.21 -16.96 -2.66
C PRO A 318 38.71 -15.80 -3.53
N ALA A 319 39.48 -14.89 -2.95
CA ALA A 319 40.04 -13.75 -3.66
C ALA A 319 41.45 -13.37 -3.17
N SER A 320 42.22 -12.74 -4.05
CA SER A 320 43.53 -12.17 -3.76
C SER A 320 43.55 -10.68 -4.09
N GLY A 321 44.15 -9.86 -3.21
CA GLY A 321 44.32 -8.42 -3.42
C GLY A 321 43.05 -7.57 -3.32
N PRO A 322 42.11 -7.80 -2.38
CA PRO A 322 40.96 -6.92 -2.22
C PRO A 322 41.38 -5.52 -1.73
N SER A 323 40.61 -4.49 -2.09
CA SER A 323 40.85 -3.13 -1.57
C SER A 323 40.25 -2.93 -0.19
N PHE A 324 39.19 -3.64 0.18
CA PHE A 324 38.57 -3.54 1.50
C PHE A 324 38.32 -4.91 2.09
N VAL A 325 38.87 -5.15 3.28
CA VAL A 325 38.56 -6.31 4.12
C VAL A 325 37.84 -5.82 5.38
N SER A 326 36.55 -6.09 5.43
CA SER A 326 35.67 -5.74 6.56
C SER A 326 35.49 -6.94 7.50
N PRO A 327 35.28 -6.67 8.81
CA PRO A 327 35.25 -7.72 9.80
C PRO A 327 33.93 -8.49 9.79
N LEU A 328 34.01 -9.77 10.11
CA LEU A 328 32.84 -10.59 10.41
C LEU A 328 32.44 -10.51 11.88
N GLY A 329 31.16 -10.77 12.17
CA GLY A 329 30.62 -10.88 13.52
C GLY A 329 29.36 -11.74 13.58
N LEU A 330 28.91 -12.02 14.81
CA LEU A 330 27.66 -12.71 15.10
C LEU A 330 26.80 -11.89 16.06
N VAL A 331 25.51 -11.76 15.76
CA VAL A 331 24.52 -11.12 16.64
C VAL A 331 23.35 -12.06 16.89
N PRO A 332 22.88 -12.21 18.13
CA PRO A 332 21.76 -13.11 18.42
C PRO A 332 20.46 -12.58 17.80
N LYS A 333 19.68 -13.48 17.21
CA LYS A 333 18.29 -13.27 16.83
C LYS A 333 17.39 -13.50 18.05
N HIS A 334 16.12 -13.11 17.92
CA HIS A 334 15.13 -13.29 18.98
C HIS A 334 14.68 -14.73 19.18
N ASP A 335 14.81 -15.57 18.16
CA ASP A 335 14.49 -17.01 18.17
C ASP A 335 15.63 -17.88 18.76
N GLY A 336 16.72 -17.26 19.21
CA GLY A 336 17.90 -17.94 19.74
C GLY A 336 18.92 -18.34 18.66
N GLU A 337 18.63 -18.14 17.37
CA GLU A 337 19.62 -18.33 16.32
C GLU A 337 20.61 -17.15 16.23
N TRP A 338 21.65 -17.28 15.42
CA TRP A 338 22.64 -16.22 15.18
C TRP A 338 22.48 -15.61 13.79
N ARG A 339 22.69 -14.29 13.70
CA ARG A 339 22.80 -13.55 12.46
C ARG A 339 24.27 -13.30 12.17
N HIS A 340 24.72 -13.77 11.02
CA HIS A 340 26.03 -13.43 10.45
C HIS A 340 26.05 -11.97 10.02
N ILE A 341 27.10 -11.25 10.38
CA ILE A 341 27.30 -9.84 10.04
C ILE A 341 28.62 -9.69 9.30
N HIS A 342 28.57 -9.01 8.16
CA HIS A 342 29.73 -8.44 7.49
C HIS A 342 29.72 -6.94 7.76
N ASP A 343 30.54 -6.47 8.69
CA ASP A 343 30.44 -5.10 9.20
C ASP A 343 31.11 -4.09 8.26
N LEU A 344 30.36 -3.72 7.23
CA LEU A 344 30.78 -2.76 6.20
C LEU A 344 30.81 -1.31 6.69
N SER A 345 30.38 -1.04 7.92
CA SER A 345 30.48 0.27 8.56
C SER A 345 31.72 0.41 9.45
N TRP A 346 32.48 -0.67 9.65
CA TRP A 346 33.70 -0.66 10.45
C TRP A 346 34.95 -0.27 9.65
N PRO A 347 35.89 0.50 10.24
CA PRO A 347 35.74 1.19 11.54
C PRO A 347 34.81 2.41 11.43
N PRO A 348 34.21 2.87 12.55
CA PRO A 348 33.28 3.98 12.55
C PRO A 348 33.84 5.23 11.84
N GLY A 349 33.04 5.82 10.94
CA GLY A 349 33.41 6.99 10.13
C GLY A 349 34.39 6.70 8.99
N GLN A 350 34.74 5.43 8.78
CA GLN A 350 35.82 5.01 7.88
C GLN A 350 35.57 3.67 7.18
N GLY A 351 34.46 2.99 7.48
CA GLY A 351 34.03 1.76 6.79
C GLY A 351 33.57 2.02 5.36
N LEU A 352 33.37 0.93 4.61
CA LEU A 352 32.93 0.97 3.22
C LEU A 352 31.65 1.80 3.03
N ASN A 353 30.66 1.60 3.91
CA ASN A 353 29.38 2.30 3.85
C ASN A 353 29.53 3.83 3.93
N GLN A 354 30.58 4.35 4.55
CA GLN A 354 30.83 5.80 4.63
C GLN A 354 31.17 6.42 3.26
N GLY A 355 31.69 5.62 2.33
CA GLY A 355 32.01 6.05 0.97
C GLY A 355 30.83 5.97 0.01
N ILE A 356 29.67 5.49 0.45
CA ILE A 356 28.45 5.37 -0.36
C ILE A 356 27.60 6.63 -0.10
N PRO A 357 27.23 7.41 -1.13
CA PRO A 357 26.36 8.56 -0.94
C PRO A 357 24.93 8.14 -0.53
N ASP A 358 24.28 8.89 0.35
CA ASP A 358 22.91 8.60 0.82
C ASP A 358 21.88 8.53 -0.31
N SER A 359 22.11 9.20 -1.44
CA SER A 359 21.24 9.13 -2.62
C SER A 359 21.21 7.73 -3.27
N TRP A 360 22.13 6.84 -2.93
CA TRP A 360 22.17 5.46 -3.43
C TRP A 360 21.42 4.47 -2.53
N SER A 361 21.00 4.90 -1.35
CA SER A 361 20.34 4.07 -0.34
C SER A 361 18.95 4.58 0.08
N ALA A 362 18.49 5.68 -0.50
CA ALA A 362 17.18 6.26 -0.23
C ALA A 362 16.05 5.35 -0.73
N ILE A 363 15.16 4.96 0.17
CA ILE A 363 14.01 4.11 -0.09
C ILE A 363 12.83 4.57 0.76
N GLU A 364 11.65 4.59 0.16
CA GLU A 364 10.39 4.80 0.85
C GLU A 364 9.71 3.44 1.03
N TYR A 365 9.33 3.13 2.26
CA TYR A 365 8.67 1.87 2.58
C TYR A 365 7.18 2.08 2.73
N MET A 366 6.40 1.04 2.40
CA MET A 366 5.03 0.94 2.88
C MET A 366 4.98 1.06 4.41
N THR A 367 3.85 1.54 4.91
CA THR A 367 3.52 1.62 6.32
C THR A 367 2.53 0.53 6.70
N ILE A 368 2.28 0.38 8.01
CA ILE A 368 1.19 -0.51 8.46
C ILE A 368 -0.17 0.10 8.18
N ASP A 369 -0.24 1.43 8.05
CA ASP A 369 -1.49 2.16 7.86
C ASP A 369 -2.05 1.87 6.45
N ASP A 370 -1.18 1.67 5.46
CA ASP A 370 -1.56 1.19 4.11
C ASP A 370 -2.27 -0.18 4.18
N VAL A 371 -1.82 -1.07 5.07
CA VAL A 371 -2.44 -2.38 5.30
C VAL A 371 -3.80 -2.20 5.98
N TYR A 372 -3.91 -1.29 6.96
CA TYR A 372 -5.17 -1.00 7.63
C TYR A 372 -6.21 -0.48 6.63
N GLU A 373 -5.86 0.49 5.79
CA GLU A 373 -6.76 1.05 4.78
C GLU A 373 -7.30 -0.03 3.84
N GLN A 374 -6.46 -0.95 3.40
CA GLN A 374 -6.87 -2.03 2.50
C GLN A 374 -7.72 -3.10 3.20
N VAL A 375 -7.46 -3.40 4.49
CA VAL A 375 -8.34 -4.27 5.29
C VAL A 375 -9.71 -3.60 5.47
N ILE A 376 -9.78 -2.30 5.73
CA ILE A 376 -11.05 -1.54 5.80
C ILE A 376 -11.79 -1.62 4.48
N GLN A 377 -11.09 -1.40 3.35
CA GLN A 377 -11.69 -1.45 2.01
C GLN A 377 -12.18 -2.85 1.63
N ALA A 378 -11.43 -3.91 1.98
CA ALA A 378 -11.83 -5.29 1.75
C ALA A 378 -13.00 -5.73 2.65
N GLY A 379 -13.12 -5.10 3.82
CA GLY A 379 -14.19 -5.33 4.79
C GLY A 379 -13.87 -6.45 5.79
N PRO A 380 -14.72 -6.59 6.84
CA PRO A 380 -14.49 -7.56 7.91
C PRO A 380 -14.45 -9.00 7.42
N GLY A 381 -13.57 -9.78 8.03
CA GLY A 381 -13.32 -11.18 7.69
C GLY A 381 -12.48 -11.37 6.42
N CYS A 382 -11.92 -10.30 5.83
CA CYS A 382 -11.04 -10.44 4.67
C CYS A 382 -9.84 -11.34 4.99
N THR A 383 -9.39 -12.13 4.01
CA THR A 383 -8.20 -12.96 4.18
C THR A 383 -6.94 -12.14 3.93
N ILE A 384 -6.05 -12.11 4.92
CA ILE A 384 -4.72 -11.54 4.83
C ILE A 384 -3.74 -12.70 4.58
N ILE A 385 -2.83 -12.52 3.63
CA ILE A 385 -1.82 -13.51 3.25
C ILE A 385 -0.45 -12.85 3.35
N LYS A 386 0.48 -13.51 4.05
CA LYS A 386 1.87 -13.08 4.17
C LYS A 386 2.79 -14.17 3.63
N ARG A 387 3.74 -13.81 2.76
CA ARG A 387 4.79 -14.68 2.24
C ARG A 387 6.17 -14.07 2.44
N ASP A 388 7.16 -14.89 2.80
CA ASP A 388 8.55 -14.46 3.06
C ASP A 388 9.50 -15.01 1.98
N ILE A 389 10.37 -14.14 1.45
CA ILE A 389 11.45 -14.54 0.54
C ILE A 389 12.65 -15.03 1.36
N LYS A 390 13.11 -16.26 1.10
CA LYS A 390 14.26 -16.84 1.78
C LYS A 390 15.57 -16.21 1.28
N ASP A 391 16.52 -15.97 2.18
CA ASP A 391 17.85 -15.42 1.85
C ASP A 391 17.77 -14.17 0.96
N ALA A 392 16.88 -13.25 1.31
CA ALA A 392 16.79 -11.94 0.69
C ALA A 392 18.17 -11.26 0.61
N PHE A 393 18.35 -10.37 -0.38
CA PHE A 393 19.65 -9.83 -0.82
C PHE A 393 20.54 -10.83 -1.56
N ARG A 394 20.68 -12.08 -1.10
CA ARG A 394 21.58 -13.08 -1.71
C ARG A 394 21.15 -13.55 -3.11
N ILE A 395 19.96 -13.15 -3.56
CA ILE A 395 19.44 -13.37 -4.90
C ILE A 395 20.04 -12.39 -5.92
N VAL A 396 20.50 -11.22 -5.46
CA VAL A 396 20.98 -10.14 -6.34
C VAL A 396 22.50 -10.22 -6.47
N PRO A 397 23.04 -10.44 -7.69
CA PRO A 397 24.48 -10.50 -7.91
C PRO A 397 25.15 -9.13 -7.74
N ILE A 398 26.41 -9.12 -7.31
CA ILE A 398 27.28 -7.93 -7.30
C ILE A 398 28.16 -7.93 -8.54
N ALA A 399 28.33 -6.76 -9.14
CA ALA A 399 29.21 -6.57 -10.28
C ALA A 399 30.65 -6.99 -9.94
N GLU A 400 31.27 -7.77 -10.83
CA GLU A 400 32.58 -8.40 -10.57
C GLU A 400 33.65 -7.37 -10.19
N ASP A 401 33.60 -6.20 -10.84
CA ASP A 401 34.48 -5.06 -10.58
C ASP A 401 34.31 -4.41 -9.21
N ASN A 402 33.20 -4.65 -8.50
CA ASN A 402 32.95 -4.15 -7.14
C ASN A 402 33.16 -5.20 -6.04
N GLN A 403 33.27 -6.48 -6.38
CA GLN A 403 33.38 -7.55 -5.35
C GLN A 403 34.62 -7.37 -4.46
N HIS A 404 35.69 -6.77 -5.00
CA HIS A 404 36.92 -6.46 -4.26
C HIS A 404 36.73 -5.46 -3.09
N LEU A 405 35.58 -4.76 -3.05
CA LEU A 405 35.18 -3.87 -1.96
C LEU A 405 34.47 -4.62 -0.82
N LEU A 406 33.99 -5.83 -1.08
CA LEU A 406 33.16 -6.62 -0.18
C LEU A 406 33.92 -7.87 0.30
N ALA A 407 35.19 -7.71 0.68
CA ALA A 407 36.00 -8.83 1.14
C ALA A 407 35.94 -9.02 2.66
N PHE A 408 36.25 -10.24 3.10
CA PHE A 408 36.41 -10.57 4.52
C PHE A 408 37.48 -11.66 4.79
N GLN A 409 37.97 -11.59 6.03
CA GLN A 409 38.73 -12.56 6.82
C GLN A 409 38.08 -13.88 7.23
N TRP A 410 38.51 -15.07 6.80
CA TRP A 410 38.23 -16.29 7.58
C TRP A 410 39.32 -17.35 7.50
N ASN A 411 39.80 -17.86 8.64
CA ASN A 411 40.85 -18.88 8.74
C ASN A 411 42.08 -18.58 7.84
N ASN A 412 42.63 -17.36 7.94
CA ASN A 412 43.77 -16.87 7.15
C ASN A 412 43.55 -16.86 5.62
N SER A 413 42.31 -17.06 5.17
CA SER A 413 41.93 -16.98 3.77
C SER A 413 41.03 -15.77 3.55
N THR A 414 41.13 -15.18 2.36
CA THR A 414 40.36 -14.01 1.97
C THR A 414 39.28 -14.41 0.99
N TYR A 415 38.07 -13.91 1.25
CA TYR A 415 36.89 -14.18 0.45
C TYR A 415 36.22 -12.88 0.04
N VAL A 416 35.49 -12.89 -1.06
CA VAL A 416 34.63 -11.77 -1.51
C VAL A 416 33.20 -12.23 -1.70
N GLU A 417 32.28 -11.32 -1.43
CA GLU A 417 30.85 -11.51 -1.68
C GLU A 417 30.54 -11.36 -3.17
N CYS A 418 29.84 -12.35 -3.75
CA CYS A 418 29.39 -12.35 -5.14
C CYS A 418 27.93 -11.85 -5.31
N CYS A 419 27.21 -11.71 -4.20
CA CYS A 419 25.83 -11.23 -4.13
C CYS A 419 25.69 -10.22 -2.98
N LEU A 420 24.59 -9.46 -2.94
CA LEU A 420 24.43 -8.41 -1.93
C LEU A 420 24.59 -8.98 -0.51
N PRO A 421 25.58 -8.51 0.27
CA PRO A 421 25.73 -8.93 1.65
C PRO A 421 24.80 -8.15 2.56
N PHE A 422 24.46 -8.77 3.69
CA PHE A 422 23.80 -8.07 4.78
C PHE A 422 24.73 -6.97 5.32
N CYS A 423 24.16 -5.86 5.80
CA CYS A 423 24.86 -4.64 6.26
C CYS A 423 25.45 -3.72 5.17
N LEU A 424 25.33 -4.04 3.88
CA LEU A 424 25.67 -3.09 2.82
C LEU A 424 24.62 -1.98 2.75
N ALA A 425 25.04 -0.71 2.77
CA ALA A 425 24.14 0.44 2.80
C ALA A 425 23.17 0.50 1.60
N THR A 426 23.63 0.10 0.40
CA THR A 426 22.80 0.07 -0.82
C THR A 426 21.98 -1.20 -0.99
N ALA A 427 22.21 -2.25 -0.19
CA ALA A 427 21.54 -3.54 -0.39
C ALA A 427 20.01 -3.48 -0.27
N PRO A 428 19.41 -2.76 0.70
CA PRO A 428 17.96 -2.64 0.79
C PRO A 428 17.35 -2.00 -0.46
N PHE A 429 17.93 -0.88 -0.93
CA PHE A 429 17.48 -0.20 -2.14
C PHE A 429 17.58 -1.11 -3.37
N LEU A 430 18.76 -1.70 -3.61
CA LEU A 430 19.01 -2.55 -4.76
C LEU A 430 18.09 -3.77 -4.80
N PHE A 431 17.85 -4.40 -3.64
CA PHE A 431 16.90 -5.50 -3.55
C PHE A 431 15.46 -5.05 -3.73
N ASN A 432 15.08 -3.88 -3.22
CA ASN A 432 13.73 -3.38 -3.37
C ASN A 432 13.37 -3.17 -4.84
N LEU A 433 14.31 -2.83 -5.73
CA LEU A 433 14.04 -2.81 -7.17
C LEU A 433 13.47 -4.15 -7.68
N PHE A 434 14.00 -5.28 -7.20
CA PHE A 434 13.49 -6.61 -7.54
C PHE A 434 12.16 -6.90 -6.84
N ALA A 435 12.00 -6.46 -5.60
CA ALA A 435 10.76 -6.63 -4.85
C ALA A 435 9.60 -5.84 -5.49
N GLU A 436 9.84 -4.62 -5.96
CA GLU A 436 8.90 -3.79 -6.74
C GLU A 436 8.50 -4.48 -8.05
N ALA A 437 9.46 -5.08 -8.76
CA ALA A 437 9.16 -5.83 -9.98
C ALA A 437 8.30 -7.07 -9.69
N LEU A 438 8.61 -7.82 -8.62
CA LEU A 438 7.77 -8.95 -8.21
C LEU A 438 6.39 -8.48 -7.76
N HIS A 439 6.30 -7.39 -7.00
CA HIS A 439 5.04 -6.77 -6.60
C HIS A 439 4.19 -6.46 -7.83
N TRP A 440 4.75 -5.75 -8.80
CA TRP A 440 4.05 -5.37 -10.02
C TRP A 440 3.54 -6.58 -10.80
N ILE A 441 4.36 -7.63 -10.94
CA ILE A 441 3.95 -8.90 -11.57
C ILE A 441 2.77 -9.51 -10.82
N LEU A 442 2.86 -9.63 -9.49
CA LEU A 442 1.80 -10.20 -8.67
C LEU A 442 0.52 -9.36 -8.76
N GLN A 443 0.62 -8.04 -8.69
CA GLN A 443 -0.51 -7.12 -8.81
C GLN A 443 -1.23 -7.27 -10.15
N CYS A 444 -0.49 -7.44 -11.26
CA CYS A 444 -1.06 -7.66 -12.59
C CYS A 444 -1.76 -9.03 -12.70
N LEU A 445 -1.20 -10.07 -12.09
CA LEU A 445 -1.71 -11.44 -12.18
C LEU A 445 -2.81 -11.75 -11.14
N LEU A 446 -2.94 -10.92 -10.10
CA LEU A 446 -3.85 -11.11 -8.97
C LEU A 446 -4.72 -9.86 -8.72
N PRO A 447 -5.56 -9.42 -9.68
CA PRO A 447 -6.38 -8.22 -9.54
C PRO A 447 -7.45 -8.31 -8.43
N ALA A 448 -7.71 -9.52 -7.93
CA ALA A 448 -8.59 -9.76 -6.78
C ALA A 448 -7.95 -9.45 -5.43
N PHE A 449 -6.67 -9.04 -5.40
CA PHE A 449 -5.92 -8.76 -4.18
C PHE A 449 -5.37 -7.34 -4.18
N TYR A 450 -5.32 -6.73 -3.00
CA TYR A 450 -4.36 -5.66 -2.75
C TYR A 450 -3.00 -6.29 -2.44
N ILE A 451 -1.95 -5.88 -3.14
CA ILE A 451 -0.59 -6.37 -2.95
C ILE A 451 0.22 -5.26 -2.28
N ASN A 452 0.99 -5.62 -1.26
CA ASN A 452 2.00 -4.77 -0.65
C ASN A 452 3.27 -5.58 -0.41
N HIS A 453 4.36 -4.87 -0.18
CA HIS A 453 5.60 -5.49 0.23
C HIS A 453 6.42 -4.56 1.11
N TYR A 454 7.13 -5.15 2.07
CA TYR A 454 8.18 -4.49 2.83
C TYR A 454 9.44 -5.32 2.66
N LEU A 455 10.29 -4.92 1.72
CA LEU A 455 11.44 -5.72 1.30
C LEU A 455 11.04 -7.18 0.96
N ASP A 456 11.38 -8.13 1.83
CA ASP A 456 11.19 -9.58 1.67
C ASP A 456 9.82 -10.09 2.16
N ASP A 457 9.09 -9.28 2.91
CA ASP A 457 7.73 -9.58 3.38
C ASP A 457 6.70 -9.13 2.32
N PHE A 458 6.07 -10.08 1.63
CA PHE A 458 4.96 -9.82 0.71
C PHE A 458 3.63 -10.02 1.42
N ILE A 459 2.72 -9.04 1.31
CA ILE A 459 1.41 -9.03 1.96
C ILE A 459 0.33 -8.89 0.89
N ALA A 460 -0.64 -9.80 0.88
CA ALA A 460 -1.80 -9.73 0.01
C ALA A 460 -3.10 -9.74 0.83
N ILE A 461 -4.07 -8.94 0.42
CA ILE A 461 -5.38 -8.83 1.08
C ILE A 461 -6.46 -9.10 0.03
N ALA A 462 -7.27 -10.13 0.25
CA ALA A 462 -8.34 -10.48 -0.67
C ALA A 462 -9.43 -9.40 -0.68
N ARG A 463 -9.79 -8.88 -1.86
CA ARG A 463 -10.76 -7.78 -2.02
C ARG A 463 -12.22 -8.17 -1.74
N SER A 464 -12.55 -9.47 -1.76
CA SER A 464 -13.89 -9.96 -1.45
C SER A 464 -13.85 -11.11 -0.43
N PRO A 465 -14.65 -11.04 0.65
CA PRO A 465 -14.85 -12.15 1.57
C PRO A 465 -15.72 -13.29 1.00
N SER A 466 -16.27 -13.15 -0.22
CA SER A 466 -17.24 -14.10 -0.79
C SER A 466 -16.64 -15.34 -1.48
N ALA A 467 -15.32 -15.45 -1.60
CA ALA A 467 -14.69 -16.65 -2.12
C ALA A 467 -14.59 -17.70 -1.02
N SER A 468 -15.04 -18.94 -1.28
CA SER A 468 -14.93 -20.05 -0.32
C SER A 468 -13.48 -20.40 0.04
N ASP A 469 -12.52 -20.05 -0.83
CA ASP A 469 -11.08 -20.11 -0.57
C ASP A 469 -10.32 -19.09 -1.45
N PRO A 470 -10.08 -17.86 -0.97
CA PRO A 470 -9.25 -16.90 -1.69
C PRO A 470 -7.76 -17.29 -1.67
N THR A 471 -7.31 -18.19 -0.79
CA THR A 471 -5.87 -18.52 -0.66
C THR A 471 -5.38 -19.40 -1.81
N GLY A 472 -6.20 -20.34 -2.27
CA GLY A 472 -5.86 -21.23 -3.38
C GLY A 472 -5.43 -20.52 -4.66
N PRO A 473 -6.20 -19.55 -5.20
CA PRO A 473 -5.80 -18.76 -6.36
C PRO A 473 -4.50 -17.98 -6.16
N PHE A 474 -4.32 -17.35 -4.99
CA PHE A 474 -3.10 -16.61 -4.67
C PHE A 474 -1.88 -17.53 -4.68
N ASP A 475 -1.92 -18.63 -3.93
CA ASP A 475 -0.79 -19.55 -3.80
C ASP A 475 -0.40 -20.18 -5.13
N LYS A 476 -1.38 -20.55 -5.97
CA LYS A 476 -1.10 -21.07 -7.31
C LYS A 476 -0.28 -20.09 -8.14
N VAL A 477 -0.69 -18.82 -8.19
CA VAL A 477 0.01 -17.78 -8.97
C VAL A 477 1.36 -17.46 -8.33
N TYR A 478 1.40 -17.22 -7.02
CA TYR A 478 2.63 -16.90 -6.30
C TYR A 478 3.68 -18.01 -6.46
N ASN A 479 3.29 -19.27 -6.31
CA ASN A 479 4.18 -20.42 -6.47
C ASN A 479 4.69 -20.52 -7.91
N ARG A 480 3.80 -20.39 -8.91
CA ARG A 480 4.20 -20.44 -10.32
C ARG A 480 5.17 -19.32 -10.70
N VAL A 481 4.91 -18.10 -10.25
CA VAL A 481 5.76 -16.92 -10.50
C VAL A 481 7.12 -17.10 -9.83
N THR A 482 7.14 -17.45 -8.54
CA THR A 482 8.40 -17.63 -7.80
C THR A 482 9.22 -18.80 -8.31
N GLU A 483 8.60 -19.90 -8.74
CA GLU A 483 9.29 -21.02 -9.39
C GLU A 483 9.89 -20.63 -10.74
N TYR A 484 9.12 -19.91 -11.57
CA TYR A 484 9.58 -19.42 -12.87
C TYR A 484 10.78 -18.47 -12.72
N LEU A 485 10.68 -17.53 -11.77
CA LEU A 485 11.73 -16.55 -11.47
C LEU A 485 12.85 -17.11 -10.59
N ARG A 486 12.74 -18.36 -10.12
CA ARG A 486 13.67 -19.01 -9.19
C ARG A 486 13.88 -18.24 -7.89
N ILE A 487 12.84 -17.59 -7.39
CA ILE A 487 12.84 -16.88 -6.12
C ILE A 487 12.63 -17.91 -4.99
N PRO A 488 13.58 -18.07 -4.06
CA PRO A 488 13.46 -19.02 -2.97
C PRO A 488 12.42 -18.53 -1.94
N ARG A 489 11.52 -19.44 -1.54
CA ARG A 489 10.44 -19.17 -0.58
C ARG A 489 10.80 -19.66 0.82
N ASN A 490 10.30 -18.99 1.85
CA ASN A 490 10.44 -19.41 3.25
C ASN A 490 9.10 -19.83 3.85
N THR A 491 8.64 -21.01 3.46
CA THR A 491 7.31 -21.53 3.85
C THR A 491 7.09 -21.68 5.35
N LYS A 492 8.16 -21.73 6.16
CA LYS A 492 8.05 -21.78 7.63
C LYS A 492 7.55 -20.48 8.25
N LYS A 493 7.71 -19.35 7.56
CA LYS A 493 7.30 -18.02 8.05
C LYS A 493 6.02 -17.52 7.38
N ASP A 494 5.51 -18.24 6.39
CA ASP A 494 4.26 -17.90 5.72
C ASP A 494 3.12 -17.91 6.73
N GLN A 495 2.23 -16.92 6.63
CA GLN A 495 1.03 -16.80 7.45
C GLN A 495 -0.16 -16.48 6.56
N GLN A 496 -1.34 -16.94 6.91
CA GLN A 496 -2.57 -16.58 6.22
C GLN A 496 -3.79 -16.76 7.11
N GLY A 497 -4.84 -15.99 6.83
CA GLY A 497 -6.14 -16.10 7.48
C GLY A 497 -6.72 -14.73 7.82
N SER A 498 -7.70 -14.72 8.72
CA SER A 498 -8.30 -13.48 9.22
C SER A 498 -7.42 -12.76 10.25
N CYS A 499 -6.43 -13.45 10.82
CA CYS A 499 -5.53 -12.92 11.85
C CYS A 499 -4.07 -13.21 11.49
N VAL A 500 -3.30 -12.16 11.13
CA VAL A 500 -1.93 -12.30 10.60
C VAL A 500 -1.00 -11.25 11.21
N THR A 501 0.26 -11.61 11.46
CA THR A 501 1.28 -10.66 11.95
C THR A 501 2.03 -10.00 10.80
N VAL A 502 1.73 -8.71 10.55
CA VAL A 502 2.34 -7.89 9.49
C VAL A 502 3.22 -6.82 10.13
N LEU A 503 4.47 -6.69 9.69
CA LEU A 503 5.48 -5.78 10.27
C LEU A 503 5.58 -5.85 11.81
N GLY A 504 5.26 -7.03 12.35
CA GLY A 504 5.30 -7.30 13.77
C GLY A 504 4.13 -6.71 14.58
N ILE A 505 3.02 -6.37 13.93
CA ILE A 505 1.71 -6.08 14.50
C ILE A 505 0.74 -7.18 14.05
N GLN A 506 -0.03 -7.75 14.98
CA GLN A 506 -1.09 -8.69 14.66
C GLN A 506 -2.33 -7.92 14.24
N ILE A 507 -2.85 -8.22 13.05
CA ILE A 507 -4.05 -7.61 12.48
C ILE A 507 -5.13 -8.67 12.45
N ASP A 508 -6.28 -8.36 13.04
CA ASP A 508 -7.45 -9.22 13.08
C ASP A 508 -8.58 -8.58 12.29
N SER A 509 -8.82 -9.11 11.11
CA SER A 509 -9.85 -8.63 10.18
C SER A 509 -11.27 -9.00 10.61
N ILE A 510 -11.48 -9.94 11.53
CA ILE A 510 -12.84 -10.25 12.03
C ILE A 510 -13.24 -9.21 13.06
N ALA A 511 -12.39 -9.02 14.07
CA ALA A 511 -12.60 -8.02 15.10
C ALA A 511 -12.33 -6.58 14.60
N MET A 512 -11.69 -6.43 13.43
CA MET A 512 -11.23 -5.16 12.88
C MET A 512 -10.34 -4.40 13.87
N GLU A 513 -9.35 -5.10 14.43
CA GLU A 513 -8.43 -4.56 15.44
C GLU A 513 -6.96 -4.84 15.11
N ALA A 514 -6.08 -4.03 15.69
CA ALA A 514 -4.64 -4.22 15.62
C ALA A 514 -4.03 -4.31 17.03
N ARG A 515 -3.14 -5.29 17.23
CA ARG A 515 -2.53 -5.58 18.54
C ARG A 515 -1.08 -6.04 18.43
N LEU A 516 -0.35 -5.90 19.53
CA LEU A 516 0.94 -6.55 19.71
C LEU A 516 0.75 -8.06 19.80
N PRO A 517 1.59 -8.84 19.10
CA PRO A 517 1.71 -10.27 19.35
C PRO A 517 2.04 -10.56 20.83
N PRO A 518 1.53 -11.67 21.40
CA PRO A 518 1.69 -11.99 22.83
C PRO A 518 3.15 -11.98 23.31
N GLU A 519 4.07 -12.49 22.49
CA GLU A 519 5.50 -12.53 22.81
C GLU A 519 6.13 -11.14 22.90
N LYS A 520 5.73 -10.21 22.03
CA LYS A 520 6.20 -8.82 22.09
C LYS A 520 5.61 -8.06 23.26
N LEU A 521 4.34 -8.30 23.56
CA LEU A 521 3.67 -7.74 24.73
C LEU A 521 4.39 -8.18 26.01
N CYS A 522 4.60 -9.48 26.16
CA CYS A 522 5.33 -10.06 27.30
C CYS A 522 6.72 -9.44 27.46
N ARG A 523 7.50 -9.37 26.36
CA ARG A 523 8.82 -8.74 26.37
C ARG A 523 8.79 -7.27 26.82
N ALA A 524 7.88 -6.48 26.25
CA ALA A 524 7.77 -5.06 26.61
C ALA A 524 7.42 -4.85 28.09
N THR A 525 6.50 -5.67 28.62
CA THR A 525 6.12 -5.64 30.04
C THR A 525 7.30 -6.04 30.95
N LEU A 526 8.02 -7.11 30.60
CA LEU A 526 9.17 -7.57 31.37
C LEU A 526 10.33 -6.57 31.33
N ASP A 527 10.63 -5.98 30.16
CA ASP A 527 11.71 -5.00 30.02
C ASP A 527 11.40 -3.71 30.80
N ALA A 528 10.14 -3.25 30.79
CA ALA A 528 9.70 -2.12 31.61
C ALA A 528 9.81 -2.43 33.12
N ALA A 529 9.37 -3.62 33.54
CA ALA A 529 9.49 -4.07 34.94
C ALA A 529 10.96 -4.20 35.39
N ALA A 530 11.82 -4.74 34.54
CA ALA A 530 13.26 -4.86 34.81
C ALA A 530 13.92 -3.49 34.97
N ALA A 531 13.54 -2.51 34.15
CA ALA A 531 14.03 -1.14 34.28
C ALA A 531 13.58 -0.47 35.58
N LEU A 532 12.37 -0.76 36.07
CA LEU A 532 11.86 -0.27 37.35
C LEU A 532 12.59 -0.85 38.57
N ASN A 533 13.16 -2.05 38.44
CA ASN A 533 13.88 -2.73 39.52
C ASN A 533 15.31 -2.20 39.75
N VAL A 534 15.82 -1.33 38.87
CA VAL A 534 17.14 -0.72 39.01
C VAL A 534 17.04 0.76 39.36
N ALA A 535 18.09 1.29 39.98
CA ALA A 535 18.19 2.73 40.27
C ALA A 535 18.72 3.55 39.08
N SER A 536 19.44 2.91 38.13
CA SER A 536 20.11 3.58 37.02
C SER A 536 20.20 2.71 35.77
N LEU A 537 20.18 3.35 34.60
CA LEU A 537 20.29 2.72 33.28
C LEU A 537 21.49 3.28 32.51
N THR A 538 22.05 2.49 31.59
CA THR A 538 22.98 2.99 30.57
C THR A 538 22.21 3.56 29.37
N LEU A 539 22.87 4.40 28.56
CA LEU A 539 22.28 4.96 27.34
C LEU A 539 21.72 3.85 26.43
N LYS A 540 22.52 2.81 26.18
CA LYS A 540 22.14 1.66 25.35
C LYS A 540 20.91 0.90 25.88
N GLN A 541 20.77 0.77 27.19
CA GLN A 541 19.59 0.16 27.80
C GLN A 541 18.35 1.04 27.58
N THR A 542 18.50 2.34 27.78
CA THR A 542 17.42 3.31 27.56
C THR A 542 17.00 3.38 26.10
N GLU A 543 17.92 3.45 25.16
CA GLU A 543 17.64 3.48 23.71
C GLU A 543 16.87 2.23 23.27
N ARG A 544 17.32 1.04 23.70
CA ARG A 544 16.64 -0.23 23.41
C ARG A 544 15.22 -0.27 23.95
N LEU A 545 15.04 0.08 25.22
CA LEU A 545 13.73 0.08 25.87
C LEU A 545 12.80 1.11 25.22
N THR A 546 13.29 2.33 25.00
CA THR A 546 12.47 3.40 24.40
C THR A 546 12.10 3.06 22.96
N GLY A 547 13.01 2.48 22.18
CA GLY A 547 12.70 2.00 20.83
C GLY A 547 11.62 0.92 20.82
N LEU A 548 11.66 -0.02 21.76
CA LEU A 548 10.62 -1.03 21.93
C LEU A 548 9.27 -0.40 22.29
N LEU A 549 9.23 0.50 23.28
CA LEU A 549 7.99 1.17 23.70
C LEU A 549 7.45 2.11 22.62
N ALA A 550 8.33 2.77 21.86
CA ALA A 550 7.94 3.57 20.70
C ALA A 550 7.26 2.70 19.63
N PHE A 551 7.77 1.49 19.38
CA PHE A 551 7.08 0.53 18.51
C PHE A 551 5.70 0.13 19.10
N CYS A 552 5.63 -0.18 20.41
CA CYS A 552 4.38 -0.52 21.09
C CYS A 552 3.32 0.59 20.97
N SER A 553 3.75 1.86 20.99
CA SER A 553 2.87 3.04 20.89
C SER A 553 2.06 3.15 19.59
N ARG A 554 2.37 2.32 18.58
CA ARG A 554 1.60 2.24 17.32
C ARG A 554 0.20 1.65 17.54
N VAL A 555 0.05 0.74 18.51
CA VAL A 555 -1.22 0.07 18.83
C VAL A 555 -1.69 0.32 20.26
N VAL A 556 -0.79 0.70 21.16
CA VAL A 556 -1.11 1.11 22.53
C VAL A 556 -1.53 2.57 22.54
N ARG A 557 -2.84 2.84 22.64
CA ARG A 557 -3.37 4.21 22.74
C ARG A 557 -2.74 4.95 23.93
N LEU A 558 -2.50 6.25 23.77
CA LEU A 558 -1.76 7.13 24.70
C LEU A 558 -0.27 6.78 24.91
N GLY A 559 0.25 5.67 24.38
CA GLY A 559 1.65 5.29 24.57
C GLY A 559 2.63 6.39 24.14
N ARG A 560 2.35 7.08 23.03
CA ARG A 560 3.22 8.17 22.52
C ARG A 560 3.40 9.31 23.52
N THR A 561 2.40 9.64 24.33
CA THR A 561 2.50 10.73 25.32
C THR A 561 3.42 10.38 26.49
N ARG A 562 3.78 9.10 26.63
CA ARG A 562 4.60 8.53 27.71
C ARG A 562 6.02 8.17 27.24
N LEU A 563 6.46 8.73 26.11
CA LEU A 563 7.81 8.56 25.57
C LEU A 563 8.70 9.79 25.80
N GLN A 564 8.11 10.96 26.07
CA GLN A 564 8.86 12.21 26.15
C GLN A 564 9.89 12.21 27.28
N SER A 565 9.55 11.67 28.47
CA SER A 565 10.48 11.59 29.59
C SER A 565 11.67 10.67 29.26
N LEU A 566 11.43 9.57 28.54
CA LEU A 566 12.43 8.62 28.09
C LEU A 566 13.39 9.25 27.08
N TYR A 567 12.88 9.99 26.08
CA TYR A 567 13.74 10.72 25.14
C TYR A 567 14.54 11.82 25.82
N THR A 568 13.92 12.56 26.74
CA THR A 568 14.62 13.59 27.54
C THR A 568 15.73 12.96 28.38
N PHE A 569 15.49 11.77 28.95
CA PHE A 569 16.48 11.03 29.71
C PHE A 569 17.65 10.56 28.83
N GLN A 570 17.39 10.08 27.61
CA GLN A 570 18.42 9.75 26.61
C GLN A 570 19.27 10.96 26.23
N ALA A 571 18.64 12.09 25.90
CA ALA A 571 19.32 13.30 25.45
C ALA A 571 20.27 13.88 26.51
N ALA A 572 20.01 13.59 27.78
CA ALA A 572 20.83 14.09 28.88
C ALA A 572 22.08 13.22 29.16
N PHE A 573 22.31 12.11 28.45
CA PHE A 573 23.59 11.40 28.51
C PHE A 573 24.70 12.19 27.78
N PRO A 574 25.90 12.31 28.37
CA PRO A 574 27.03 12.91 27.65
C PRO A 574 27.39 12.12 26.39
N HIS A 575 27.85 12.81 25.35
CA HIS A 575 28.25 12.19 24.09
C HIS A 575 29.35 11.14 24.33
N GLY A 576 29.18 9.94 23.77
CA GLY A 576 30.14 8.83 23.91
C GLY A 576 30.19 8.17 25.30
N SER A 577 29.27 8.51 26.21
CA SER A 577 29.25 7.92 27.56
C SER A 577 28.72 6.48 27.56
N SER A 578 29.50 5.57 28.14
CA SER A 578 29.07 4.23 28.56
C SER A 578 28.54 4.21 30.00
N GLY A 579 28.51 5.36 30.67
CA GLY A 579 28.12 5.51 32.07
C GLY A 579 26.64 5.25 32.32
N ARG A 580 26.32 4.93 33.58
CA ARG A 580 24.94 4.81 34.07
C ARG A 580 24.42 6.15 34.56
N ARG A 581 23.14 6.42 34.38
CA ARG A 581 22.45 7.59 34.95
C ARG A 581 21.27 7.14 35.78
N ARG A 582 21.06 7.80 36.92
CA ARG A 582 19.95 7.51 37.83
C ARG A 582 18.63 7.81 37.14
N ILE A 583 17.68 6.90 37.24
CA ILE A 583 16.33 7.07 36.69
C ILE A 583 15.62 8.18 37.48
N PRO A 584 15.20 9.29 36.85
CA PRO A 584 14.43 10.33 37.51
C PRO A 584 12.97 9.88 37.73
N TYR A 585 12.23 10.63 38.56
CA TYR A 585 10.86 10.27 38.93
C TYR A 585 9.94 10.17 37.71
N GLU A 586 10.07 11.10 36.76
CA GLU A 586 9.22 11.18 35.58
C GLU A 586 9.37 9.96 34.67
N VAL A 587 10.60 9.45 34.51
CA VAL A 587 10.85 8.21 33.77
C VAL A 587 10.30 7.01 34.50
N ARG A 588 10.41 6.98 35.84
CA ARG A 588 9.85 5.90 36.66
C ARG A 588 8.32 5.88 36.58
N ASP A 589 7.66 7.03 36.61
CA ASP A 589 6.21 7.16 36.43
C ASP A 589 5.77 6.63 35.06
N ASP A 590 6.43 7.06 33.98
CA ASP A 590 6.10 6.59 32.63
C ASP A 590 6.35 5.08 32.47
N LEU A 591 7.42 4.53 33.04
CA LEU A 591 7.69 3.09 33.00
C LEU A 591 6.67 2.28 33.80
N GLU A 592 6.21 2.78 34.96
CA GLU A 592 5.13 2.14 35.73
C GLU A 592 3.82 2.18 34.94
N TRP A 593 3.52 3.31 34.27
CA TRP A 593 2.39 3.39 33.36
C TRP A 593 2.50 2.35 32.25
N TRP A 594 3.63 2.26 31.55
CA TRP A 594 3.84 1.28 30.48
C TRP A 594 3.63 -0.15 30.96
N LYS A 595 4.28 -0.54 32.06
CA LYS A 595 4.14 -1.88 32.67
C LYS A 595 2.68 -2.24 32.95
N ASN A 596 1.90 -1.31 33.51
CA ASN A 596 0.51 -1.58 33.91
C ASN A 596 -0.51 -1.42 32.76
N SER A 597 -0.15 -0.66 31.72
CA SER A 597 -1.06 -0.27 30.65
C SER A 597 -0.90 -1.09 29.37
N LEU A 598 0.25 -1.75 29.19
CA LEU A 598 0.54 -2.53 27.99
C LEU A 598 -0.52 -3.59 27.70
N SER A 599 -0.94 -4.37 28.71
CA SER A 599 -2.01 -5.36 28.55
C SER A 599 -3.38 -4.70 28.38
N LEU A 600 -3.64 -3.61 29.09
CA LEU A 600 -4.92 -2.92 29.13
C LEU A 600 -5.32 -2.32 27.77
N PHE A 601 -4.36 -1.79 27.02
CA PHE A 601 -4.63 -1.12 25.73
C PHE A 601 -4.31 -1.99 24.51
N ASN A 602 -3.78 -3.20 24.71
CA ASN A 602 -3.48 -4.11 23.59
C ASN A 602 -4.77 -4.77 23.08
N GLY A 603 -5.01 -4.75 21.75
CA GLY A 603 -6.26 -5.26 21.18
C GLY A 603 -7.42 -4.26 21.23
N VAL A 604 -7.20 -3.07 21.78
CA VAL A 604 -8.27 -2.06 21.88
C VAL A 604 -8.38 -1.23 20.60
N LEU A 605 -7.30 -1.06 19.84
CA LEU A 605 -7.30 -0.20 18.65
C LEU A 605 -8.14 -0.83 17.52
N LEU A 606 -9.32 -0.27 17.24
CA LEU A 606 -10.04 -0.61 16.01
C LEU A 606 -9.44 0.11 14.81
N ILE A 607 -9.24 -0.67 13.75
CA ILE A 607 -8.71 -0.21 12.47
C ILE A 607 -9.79 0.43 11.59
N ASP A 608 -11.10 0.22 11.86
CA ASP A 608 -12.20 0.81 11.08
C ASP A 608 -12.97 1.89 11.89
N PRO A 609 -12.69 3.19 11.65
CA PRO A 609 -13.43 4.28 12.28
C PRO A 609 -14.84 4.48 11.77
N CYS A 610 -15.14 4.09 10.54
CA CYS A 610 -16.43 4.34 9.90
C CYS A 610 -17.53 3.43 10.44
N ARG A 611 -17.16 2.28 11.01
CA ARG A 611 -18.09 1.38 11.71
C ARG A 611 -18.38 1.77 13.16
N ARG A 612 -17.65 2.73 13.72
CA ARG A 612 -17.92 3.19 15.10
C ARG A 612 -19.30 3.84 15.14
N SER A 613 -20.21 3.28 15.93
CA SER A 613 -21.48 3.91 16.26
C SER A 613 -21.24 5.31 16.81
N ILE A 614 -22.10 6.27 16.47
CA ILE A 614 -21.93 7.65 16.89
C ILE A 614 -22.85 7.90 18.09
N THR A 615 -22.30 8.47 19.16
CA THR A 615 -23.04 8.90 20.34
C THR A 615 -22.73 10.36 20.62
N HIS A 616 -23.76 11.12 20.95
CA HIS A 616 -23.65 12.53 21.33
C HIS A 616 -23.84 12.63 22.84
N LEU A 617 -22.82 13.13 23.55
CA LEU A 617 -22.84 13.39 24.98
C LEU A 617 -22.92 14.90 25.20
N TYR A 618 -23.96 15.35 25.87
CA TYR A 618 -24.13 16.74 26.30
C TYR A 618 -23.84 16.84 27.78
N THR A 619 -23.10 17.89 28.15
CA THR A 619 -22.71 18.14 29.54
C THR A 619 -22.84 19.61 29.89
N ASP A 620 -23.19 19.87 31.14
CA ASP A 620 -23.11 21.18 31.75
C ASP A 620 -22.79 21.07 33.25
N ALA A 621 -22.19 22.13 33.80
CA ALA A 621 -21.92 22.24 35.22
C ALA A 621 -22.32 23.62 35.73
N SER A 622 -23.10 23.64 36.81
CA SER A 622 -23.55 24.84 37.51
C SER A 622 -22.97 24.89 38.93
N ASN A 623 -23.39 25.87 39.73
CA ASN A 623 -23.02 25.95 41.14
C ASN A 623 -23.77 24.95 42.04
N THR A 624 -24.84 24.31 41.53
CA THR A 624 -25.68 23.37 42.29
C THR A 624 -25.38 21.91 41.95
N GLY A 625 -24.88 21.65 40.75
CA GLY A 625 -24.73 20.28 40.26
C GLY A 625 -24.12 20.19 38.86
N GLN A 626 -24.06 18.97 38.35
CA GLN A 626 -23.66 18.63 36.99
C GLN A 626 -24.80 17.90 36.29
N GLY A 627 -25.05 18.29 35.05
CA GLY A 627 -26.09 17.73 34.21
C GLY A 627 -25.48 17.10 32.98
N LEU A 628 -25.92 15.90 32.64
CA LEU A 628 -25.46 15.23 31.44
C LEU A 628 -26.53 14.33 30.85
N PHE A 629 -26.50 14.17 29.53
CA PHE A 629 -27.33 13.20 28.83
C PHE A 629 -26.68 12.76 27.53
N PHE A 630 -27.07 11.61 27.00
CA PHE A 630 -26.59 11.13 25.71
C PHE A 630 -27.66 10.48 24.84
N PHE A 631 -27.41 10.46 23.54
CA PHE A 631 -28.18 9.67 22.57
C PHE A 631 -27.26 9.17 21.45
N SER A 632 -27.66 8.09 20.79
CA SER A 632 -26.95 7.56 19.62
C SER A 632 -27.57 8.07 18.33
N SER A 633 -26.72 8.31 17.33
CA SER A 633 -27.10 8.84 16.02
C SER A 633 -26.26 8.17 14.91
N LYS A 634 -26.62 8.42 13.66
CA LYS A 634 -25.87 8.02 12.46
C LYS A 634 -24.89 9.08 11.95
N SER A 635 -24.91 10.30 12.50
CA SER A 635 -24.16 11.44 11.97
C SER A 635 -23.56 12.26 13.09
N THR A 636 -22.29 12.63 12.96
CA THR A 636 -21.60 13.50 13.92
C THR A 636 -22.12 14.94 13.92
N LEU A 637 -22.95 15.31 12.94
CA LEU A 637 -23.56 16.63 12.80
C LEU A 637 -24.95 16.73 13.42
N ASP A 638 -25.50 15.64 13.96
CA ASP A 638 -26.83 15.66 14.54
C ASP A 638 -26.88 16.43 15.87
N CYS A 639 -28.04 17.00 16.16
CA CYS A 639 -28.32 17.72 17.40
C CYS A 639 -29.43 17.06 18.20
N TRP A 640 -29.41 17.28 19.52
CA TRP A 640 -30.38 16.67 20.43
C TRP A 640 -31.82 17.13 20.18
N LEU A 641 -32.04 18.33 19.62
CA LEU A 641 -33.38 18.86 19.34
C LEU A 641 -34.15 17.97 18.35
N ALA A 642 -33.48 17.45 17.32
CA ALA A 642 -34.09 16.53 16.35
C ALA A 642 -34.32 15.12 16.94
N HIS A 643 -33.68 14.81 18.06
CA HIS A 643 -33.67 13.50 18.72
C HIS A 643 -34.35 13.52 20.09
N CYS A 644 -35.04 14.62 20.46
CA CYS A 644 -35.57 14.81 21.80
C CYS A 644 -36.55 13.70 22.20
N HIS A 645 -37.38 13.23 21.25
CA HIS A 645 -38.32 12.14 21.44
C HIS A 645 -37.66 10.77 21.67
N GLN A 646 -36.39 10.61 21.28
CA GLN A 646 -35.62 9.38 21.46
C GLN A 646 -34.81 9.38 22.78
N LEU A 647 -34.76 10.52 23.49
CA LEU A 647 -34.08 10.62 24.77
C LEU A 647 -34.86 9.87 25.86
N HIS A 648 -34.17 9.03 26.62
CA HIS A 648 -34.71 8.28 27.74
C HIS A 648 -34.05 8.74 29.06
N PRO A 649 -34.78 8.85 30.19
CA PRO A 649 -34.22 9.31 31.46
C PRO A 649 -33.08 8.42 31.98
N SER A 650 -33.02 7.13 31.58
CA SER A 650 -31.88 6.25 31.90
C SER A 650 -30.55 6.69 31.27
N ASN A 651 -30.60 7.54 30.24
CA ASN A 651 -29.43 8.04 29.52
C ASN A 651 -29.05 9.45 29.97
N ALA A 652 -29.66 9.94 31.05
CA ALA A 652 -29.42 11.23 31.64
C ALA A 652 -29.05 11.08 33.12
N ALA A 653 -28.34 12.09 33.65
CA ALA A 653 -27.98 12.16 35.04
C ALA A 653 -27.91 13.61 35.54
N THR A 654 -28.36 13.79 36.77
CA THR A 654 -28.16 14.96 37.61
C THR A 654 -27.29 14.53 38.79
N LEU A 655 -26.18 15.23 39.00
CA LEU A 655 -25.18 14.89 40.01
C LEU A 655 -24.99 16.08 40.96
N ALA A 656 -25.10 15.84 42.26
CA ALA A 656 -24.79 16.85 43.26
C ALA A 656 -23.27 17.14 43.30
N LEU A 657 -22.90 18.40 43.56
CA LEU A 657 -21.53 18.78 43.87
C LEU A 657 -21.18 18.36 45.32
N SER A 658 -19.95 17.92 45.55
CA SER A 658 -19.47 17.69 46.92
C SER A 658 -19.31 19.01 47.67
N GLN A 659 -19.61 19.01 48.98
CA GLN A 659 -19.62 20.21 49.84
C GLN A 659 -18.25 20.93 49.95
N ASP A 660 -17.17 20.36 49.41
CA ASP A 660 -15.82 20.95 49.41
C ASP A 660 -15.44 21.69 48.09
N ALA A 661 -16.39 21.92 47.18
CA ALA A 661 -16.06 22.41 45.83
C ALA A 661 -15.85 23.93 45.73
N HIS A 662 -14.72 24.43 46.23
CA HIS A 662 -14.10 25.69 45.73
C HIS A 662 -13.32 25.48 44.42
N ALA A 663 -13.67 24.45 43.64
CA ALA A 663 -13.03 24.16 42.37
C ALA A 663 -13.44 25.21 41.32
N HIS A 664 -12.47 25.67 40.54
CA HIS A 664 -12.69 26.58 39.41
C HIS A 664 -13.76 26.01 38.45
N ILE A 665 -14.69 26.83 37.96
CA ILE A 665 -15.84 26.38 37.12
C ILE A 665 -15.42 25.49 35.94
N ASN A 666 -14.28 25.78 35.32
CA ASN A 666 -13.71 24.96 34.24
C ASN A 666 -13.39 23.52 34.69
N THR A 667 -12.91 23.32 35.92
CA THR A 667 -12.68 21.98 36.49
C THR A 667 -14.00 21.22 36.57
N ASN A 668 -15.08 21.85 37.02
CA ASN A 668 -16.39 21.22 37.13
C ASN A 668 -16.97 20.86 35.75
N LYS A 669 -16.68 21.66 34.72
CA LYS A 669 -17.11 21.37 33.33
C LYS A 669 -16.39 20.16 32.73
N VAL A 670 -15.08 20.04 32.91
CA VAL A 670 -14.33 18.85 32.47
C VAL A 670 -14.70 17.63 33.30
N ASP A 671 -14.90 17.82 34.61
CA ASP A 671 -15.33 16.74 35.49
C ASP A 671 -16.75 16.25 35.17
N ALA A 672 -17.68 17.11 34.71
CA ALA A 672 -18.99 16.67 34.23
C ALA A 672 -18.88 15.68 33.06
N ILE A 673 -17.91 15.90 32.17
CA ILE A 673 -17.59 15.00 31.06
C ILE A 673 -17.01 13.68 31.60
N LEU A 674 -16.08 13.75 32.56
CA LEU A 674 -15.54 12.56 33.22
C LEU A 674 -16.65 11.74 33.90
N GLN A 675 -17.59 12.38 34.58
CA GLN A 675 -18.74 11.68 35.19
C GLN A 675 -19.61 10.99 34.14
N GLY A 676 -19.79 11.59 32.97
CA GLY A 676 -20.43 10.93 31.82
C GLY A 676 -19.73 9.62 31.45
N PHE A 677 -18.39 9.63 31.38
CA PHE A 677 -17.62 8.41 31.13
C PHE A 677 -17.75 7.40 32.27
N LEU A 678 -17.66 7.84 33.52
CA LEU A 678 -17.73 6.93 34.66
C LEU A 678 -19.09 6.22 34.76
N LEU A 679 -20.18 6.90 34.39
CA LEU A 679 -21.52 6.35 34.46
C LEU A 679 -21.91 5.53 33.24
N PHE A 680 -21.51 5.95 32.04
CA PHE A 680 -22.13 5.46 30.79
C PHE A 680 -21.17 4.94 29.73
N SER A 681 -19.85 5.03 29.93
CA SER A 681 -18.89 4.61 28.88
C SER A 681 -18.96 3.12 28.51
N HIS A 682 -19.53 2.27 29.36
CA HIS A 682 -19.81 0.87 29.03
C HIS A 682 -20.88 0.70 27.93
N HIS A 683 -21.71 1.71 27.69
CA HIS A 683 -22.66 1.75 26.57
C HIS A 683 -22.04 2.28 25.27
N TRP A 684 -20.82 2.80 25.32
CA TRP A 684 -20.16 3.47 24.20
C TRP A 684 -18.86 2.78 23.79
N LEU A 685 -18.70 1.50 24.13
CA LEU A 685 -17.54 0.70 23.72
C LEU A 685 -17.38 0.79 22.21
N HIS A 686 -16.21 1.23 21.73
CA HIS A 686 -15.91 1.39 20.30
C HIS A 686 -16.72 2.48 19.58
N HIS A 687 -17.36 3.41 20.29
CA HIS A 687 -18.11 4.51 19.65
C HIS A 687 -17.22 5.70 19.30
N THR A 688 -17.69 6.48 18.33
CA THR A 688 -17.29 7.88 18.21
C THR A 688 -18.19 8.71 19.12
N LEU A 689 -17.61 9.32 20.16
CA LEU A 689 -18.33 10.13 21.12
C LEU A 689 -18.14 11.62 20.81
N VAL A 690 -19.22 12.25 20.34
CA VAL A 690 -19.28 13.69 20.12
C VAL A 690 -19.62 14.36 21.44
N ILE A 691 -18.67 15.10 22.02
CA ILE A 691 -18.82 15.76 23.33
C ILE A 691 -19.23 17.21 23.11
N HIS A 692 -20.47 17.49 23.44
CA HIS A 692 -21.11 18.80 23.39
C HIS A 692 -20.91 19.54 24.71
N THR A 693 -20.20 20.66 24.66
CA THR A 693 -19.97 21.55 25.80
C THR A 693 -20.08 23.01 25.40
N ASP A 694 -20.63 23.82 26.29
CA ASP A 694 -20.70 25.27 26.12
C ASP A 694 -19.41 25.99 26.57
N SER A 695 -18.45 25.24 27.13
CA SER A 695 -17.16 25.75 27.57
C SER A 695 -16.15 25.77 26.44
N SER A 696 -15.77 26.98 26.00
CA SER A 696 -14.65 27.16 25.06
C SER A 696 -13.35 26.56 25.60
N THR A 697 -13.18 26.60 26.92
CA THR A 697 -12.05 26.02 27.66
C THR A 697 -12.08 24.49 27.50
N ALA A 698 -13.14 23.80 27.93
CA ALA A 698 -13.24 22.34 27.83
C ALA A 698 -13.16 21.82 26.37
N HIS A 699 -13.78 22.53 25.42
CA HIS A 699 -13.66 22.19 23.99
C HIS A 699 -12.22 22.27 23.50
N THR A 700 -11.52 23.37 23.79
CA THR A 700 -10.12 23.56 23.37
C THR A 700 -9.21 22.51 24.00
N GLU A 701 -9.49 22.13 25.24
CA GLU A 701 -8.74 21.17 26.03
C GLU A 701 -8.86 19.75 25.49
N LEU A 702 -10.09 19.30 25.20
CA LEU A 702 -10.33 18.02 24.54
C LEU A 702 -9.65 17.95 23.18
N LYS A 703 -9.65 19.06 22.43
CA LYS A 703 -9.00 19.13 21.12
C LYS A 703 -7.47 19.06 21.22
N LYS A 704 -6.89 19.65 22.27
CA LYS A 704 -5.43 19.67 22.50
C LYS A 704 -4.90 18.42 23.23
N GLY A 705 -5.76 17.73 23.99
CA GLY A 705 -5.39 16.54 24.77
C GLY A 705 -4.50 16.82 26.00
N PHE A 706 -4.30 18.09 26.38
CA PHE A 706 -3.46 18.45 27.53
C PHE A 706 -3.86 19.79 28.16
N LEU A 707 -3.61 19.91 29.47
CA LEU A 707 -3.91 21.10 30.29
C LEU A 707 -2.85 21.48 31.32
N HIS A 708 -2.76 22.78 31.61
CA HIS A 708 -2.09 23.31 32.80
C HIS A 708 -3.11 23.62 33.91
N GLY A 709 -2.79 23.26 35.15
CA GLY A 709 -3.62 23.55 36.33
C GLY A 709 -4.60 22.42 36.74
N PRO A 710 -5.51 22.69 37.70
CA PRO A 710 -6.40 21.69 38.30
C PRO A 710 -7.29 20.88 37.34
N PRO A 711 -7.80 21.43 36.22
CA PRO A 711 -8.62 20.67 35.25
C PRO A 711 -7.89 19.53 34.50
N ASN A 712 -6.55 19.47 34.58
CA ASN A 712 -5.77 18.42 33.91
C ASN A 712 -6.01 17.02 34.51
N ALA A 713 -6.31 16.94 35.82
CA ALA A 713 -6.56 15.66 36.48
C ALA A 713 -7.79 14.93 35.90
N PRO A 714 -8.99 15.55 35.80
CA PRO A 714 -10.14 14.88 35.20
C PRO A 714 -9.97 14.62 33.70
N LEU A 715 -9.29 15.50 32.96
CA LEU A 715 -8.99 15.28 31.53
C LEU A 715 -8.10 14.05 31.31
N LYS A 716 -7.07 13.83 32.14
CA LYS A 716 -6.22 12.64 32.04
C LYS A 716 -7.00 11.36 32.29
N SER A 717 -7.82 11.34 33.33
CA SER A 717 -8.69 10.20 33.64
C SER A 717 -9.65 9.93 32.48
N LEU A 718 -10.28 10.97 31.94
CA LEU A 718 -11.15 10.89 30.78
C LEU A 718 -10.46 10.26 29.57
N LEU A 719 -9.26 10.74 29.20
CA LEU A 719 -8.51 10.23 28.06
C LEU A 719 -8.08 8.77 28.25
N ILE A 720 -7.70 8.38 29.47
CA ILE A 720 -7.38 6.99 29.82
C ILE A 720 -8.61 6.10 29.63
N LEU A 721 -9.78 6.54 30.10
CA LEU A 721 -11.02 5.78 29.95
C LEU A 721 -11.47 5.67 28.50
N ALA A 722 -11.32 6.75 27.73
CA ALA A 722 -11.60 6.75 26.31
C ALA A 722 -10.69 5.77 25.58
N ALA A 723 -9.39 5.82 25.86
CA ALA A 723 -8.41 4.92 25.28
C ALA A 723 -8.67 3.44 25.64
N ALA A 724 -9.10 3.15 26.87
CA ALA A 724 -9.31 1.79 27.36
C ALA A 724 -10.54 1.12 26.74
N ARG A 725 -11.49 1.92 26.24
CA ARG A 725 -12.74 1.46 25.63
C ARG A 725 -12.83 1.71 24.12
N ASP A 726 -11.70 2.08 23.50
CA ASP A 726 -11.62 2.51 22.10
C ASP A 726 -12.61 3.62 21.71
N ILE A 727 -12.92 4.53 22.63
CA ILE A 727 -13.82 5.65 22.37
C ILE A 727 -13.04 6.73 21.63
N HIS A 728 -13.48 7.05 20.42
CA HIS A 728 -12.95 8.18 19.67
C HIS A 728 -13.67 9.46 20.08
N VAL A 729 -12.96 10.34 20.80
CA VAL A 729 -13.54 11.58 21.33
C VAL A 729 -13.48 12.70 20.29
N VAL A 730 -14.64 13.26 19.96
CA VAL A 730 -14.78 14.41 19.05
C VAL A 730 -15.40 15.57 19.83
N PRO A 731 -14.61 16.60 20.21
CA PRO A 731 -15.17 17.76 20.91
C PRO A 731 -15.99 18.63 19.95
N HIS A 732 -17.15 19.09 20.43
CA HIS A 732 -18.04 20.03 19.75
C HIS A 732 -18.41 21.16 20.71
N TRP A 733 -18.09 22.40 20.31
CA TRP A 733 -18.53 23.57 21.06
C TRP A 733 -19.91 24.01 20.60
N LEU A 734 -20.79 24.34 21.53
CA LEU A 734 -22.08 24.97 21.24
C LEU A 734 -22.32 26.22 22.09
N PRO A 735 -23.15 27.16 21.62
CA PRO A 735 -23.58 28.30 22.44
C PRO A 735 -24.38 27.84 23.67
N SER A 736 -24.18 28.49 24.83
CA SER A 736 -24.90 28.13 26.07
C SER A 736 -26.43 28.14 25.92
N GLY A 737 -26.98 29.00 25.06
CA GLY A 737 -28.42 29.05 24.77
C GLY A 737 -28.98 27.80 24.08
N GLU A 738 -28.12 26.96 23.51
CA GLU A 738 -28.48 25.70 22.85
C GLU A 738 -28.31 24.48 23.77
N ASN A 739 -27.66 24.64 24.92
CA ASN A 739 -27.38 23.57 25.89
C ASN A 739 -28.49 23.40 26.96
N LYS A 740 -29.74 23.69 26.59
CA LYS A 740 -30.85 23.89 27.54
C LYS A 740 -31.12 22.70 28.45
N LEU A 741 -31.13 21.48 27.90
CA LEU A 741 -31.41 20.28 28.69
C LEU A 741 -30.29 19.97 29.69
N ALA A 742 -29.03 20.12 29.29
CA ALA A 742 -27.90 19.89 30.20
C ALA A 742 -27.86 20.94 31.31
N ASP A 743 -28.16 22.22 31.01
CA ASP A 743 -28.27 23.28 32.03
C ASP A 743 -29.45 23.03 32.99
N ALA A 744 -30.60 22.60 32.49
CA ALA A 744 -31.73 22.24 33.35
C ALA A 744 -31.39 21.06 34.28
N LEU A 745 -30.70 20.03 33.76
CA LEU A 745 -30.19 18.90 34.54
C LEU A 745 -29.13 19.35 35.57
N SER A 746 -28.20 20.23 35.20
CA SER A 746 -27.14 20.68 36.11
C SER A 746 -27.67 21.49 37.29
N ARG A 747 -28.84 22.12 37.11
CA ARG A 747 -29.58 22.86 38.14
C ARG A 747 -30.62 22.04 38.87
N ASN A 748 -30.83 20.79 38.46
CA ASN A 748 -31.93 19.94 38.92
C ASN A 748 -33.31 20.65 38.79
N ASN A 749 -33.51 21.43 37.72
CA ASN A 749 -34.76 22.14 37.48
C ASN A 749 -35.79 21.21 36.84
N LEU A 750 -36.57 20.54 37.69
CA LEU A 750 -37.57 19.54 37.26
C LEU A 750 -38.65 20.13 36.34
N GLU A 751 -38.99 21.41 36.49
CA GLU A 751 -40.00 22.07 35.65
C GLU A 751 -39.48 22.25 34.22
N ASP A 752 -38.27 22.79 34.05
CA ASP A 752 -37.65 22.93 32.73
C ASP A 752 -37.40 21.57 32.07
N ILE A 753 -36.98 20.57 32.85
CA ILE A 753 -36.79 19.20 32.34
C ILE A 753 -38.11 18.62 31.83
N ALA A 754 -39.20 18.75 32.59
CA ALA A 754 -40.51 18.27 32.19
C ALA A 754 -41.07 19.01 30.96
N ASN A 755 -40.79 20.32 30.84
CA ASN A 755 -41.17 21.11 29.68
C ASN A 755 -40.38 20.73 28.42
N ILE A 756 -39.09 20.42 28.57
CA ILE A 756 -38.21 20.03 27.45
C ILE A 756 -38.47 18.57 27.02
N CYS A 757 -38.67 17.67 27.98
CA CYS A 757 -38.87 16.24 27.78
C CYS A 757 -40.18 15.77 28.44
N PRO A 758 -41.36 16.14 27.91
CA PRO A 758 -42.66 15.83 28.53
C PRO A 758 -42.98 14.32 28.56
N HIS A 759 -42.25 13.52 27.78
CA HIS A 759 -42.36 12.06 27.76
C HIS A 759 -41.63 11.37 28.92
N TRP A 760 -40.88 12.09 29.76
CA TRP A 760 -40.20 11.53 30.93
C TRP A 760 -41.15 11.43 32.12
N GLN A 761 -41.64 10.22 32.39
CA GLN A 761 -42.66 9.97 33.43
C GLN A 761 -42.09 9.84 34.86
N ASP A 762 -40.84 9.37 35.00
CA ASP A 762 -40.15 9.23 36.29
C ASP A 762 -38.81 9.95 36.27
N LEU A 763 -38.76 11.12 36.91
CA LEU A 763 -37.54 11.94 37.01
C LEU A 763 -36.63 11.52 38.18
N SER A 764 -37.06 10.59 39.04
CA SER A 764 -36.23 10.13 40.18
C SER A 764 -34.97 9.39 39.71
N VAL A 765 -35.05 8.73 38.55
CA VAL A 765 -33.95 8.00 37.88
C VAL A 765 -32.81 8.94 37.44
N LEU A 766 -33.06 10.24 37.35
CA LEU A 766 -32.05 11.23 36.99
C LEU A 766 -31.02 11.44 38.11
N ASN A 767 -31.42 11.31 39.38
CA ASN A 767 -30.51 11.51 40.50
C ASN A 767 -29.59 10.30 40.63
N ARG A 768 -28.32 10.47 40.27
CA ARG A 768 -27.32 9.40 40.33
C ARG A 768 -26.21 9.72 41.30
N PRO A 769 -25.63 8.71 41.97
CA PRO A 769 -24.37 8.91 42.66
C PRO A 769 -23.28 9.22 41.63
N ARG A 770 -22.28 10.00 42.06
CA ARG A 770 -21.09 10.25 41.25
C ARG A 770 -20.35 8.93 41.03
N GLY A 771 -19.82 8.72 39.83
CA GLY A 771 -19.05 7.53 39.50
C GLY A 771 -17.67 7.56 40.16
N SER A 772 -17.12 6.37 40.45
CA SER A 772 -15.77 6.21 40.99
C SER A 772 -14.82 5.66 39.94
N LEU A 773 -13.69 6.35 39.72
CA LEU A 773 -12.64 5.89 38.82
C LEU A 773 -12.05 4.55 39.28
N HIS A 774 -11.94 4.33 40.59
CA HIS A 774 -11.42 3.10 41.16
C HIS A 774 -12.33 1.90 40.81
N GLU A 775 -13.64 2.04 41.03
CA GLU A 775 -14.62 0.97 40.72
C GLU A 775 -14.61 0.62 39.23
N LEU A 776 -14.52 1.64 38.38
CA LEU A 776 -14.50 1.45 36.94
C LEU A 776 -13.20 0.80 36.45
N LEU A 777 -12.04 1.19 36.97
CA LEU A 777 -10.76 0.54 36.63
C LEU A 777 -10.72 -0.91 37.13
N SER A 778 -11.26 -1.19 38.31
CA SER A 778 -11.43 -2.57 38.80
C SER A 778 -12.33 -3.41 37.89
N SER A 779 -13.38 -2.81 37.30
CA SER A 779 -14.25 -3.50 36.35
C SER A 779 -13.56 -3.82 35.01
N ILE A 780 -12.72 -2.92 34.50
CA ILE A 780 -12.00 -3.11 33.22
C ILE A 780 -10.89 -4.17 33.37
N GLN A 781 -10.28 -4.30 34.54
CA GLN A 781 -9.27 -5.34 34.80
C GLN A 781 -9.85 -6.76 34.92
N ALA A 782 -11.16 -6.89 35.16
CA ALA A 782 -11.84 -8.17 35.33
C ALA A 782 -12.43 -8.74 34.03
N THR A 783 -12.49 -7.93 32.98
CA THR A 783 -12.90 -8.28 31.60
C THR A 783 -11.68 -8.49 30.72
#